data_AF-A0A8T4VPA4-F1
#
_entry.id   AF-A0A8T4VPA4-F1
#
_cell.length_a   1.000
_cell.length_b   1.000
_cell.length_c   1.000
_cell.angle_alpha   90.00
_cell.angle_beta   90.00
_cell.angle_gamma   90.00
#
_symmetry.space_group_name_H-M   'P 1'
#
loop_
_entity.id
_entity.type
_entity.pdbx_description
1 polymer ?
#
loop_
_entity_poly.entity_id
_entity_poly.type
_entity_poly.pdbx_seq_one_letter_code
_entity_poly.pdbx_strand_id
1 'polypeptide(L)'
;MEITDAEREEIIRLSEEPDVYERIIDSIAPTIYGFEVAKLAIALQLFSGVTKHLPDGARIRGDVHILLVGDPGTGKCVRGETNVTLADGTRREIRDIVEANLESPKPVDDGVFAETDIPVLSLAEDGSIQEASATKVWKREAPEQMYRVSLSDGSELEITPSHPLFTLTRSIPTAVTGEELSEGTFVAVPRNMTQTADNSLAVPYRSAQSNNAVRVDLPSGLTPGLARLLGYIIAEGYAEIRDDNTAYVGITNEEEAVLEDVETQFAELGLPVTKRPSHPGKSAQEYICNSSEFATFLESLEPRLLEGSAHQRVPEAVFESSEPVRADFLKAYIEGEGHVSVKEREITVATVSDELLKDVRSLLLSLGIRGHFEAKAGDSYRLRISGRDFNRYKSMVGFVSDRKTAASEVFEETPQNTNTDVIPDVGPELQRIRERLALTQSECGIPRSTFQHYERGDRHPGRDSLRAVISTFESRLQELESAHETLVEADWETVECLRQELGISQTDLANGIGVKQTTVSMYSRGEIVPDGGRVQDARAVLRDRIESALAEADSIRALSRLVEGDLAWAEITDIEEVDPDYDWVYDLEVEGTHSYLSNNVLSHNSQILQYIRHIAPRSVYTSGKGSSAAGLTAAAVRDDFGDGQQWSLEAGALVLADKGVAAVDELDKMAPDDRSAMHEALEQQSISISKAGINATLKSRCALLGAANPELGRFDRYETPANQIDLEPALISRFDLIFTVTDQPDQEKDANLAEHILRTNYAGELNTHRNEVSTSNVSAADVDTATESVSPAIEPDLMRKYIAYARSTCFPTMTDAAESRIRDFYVDLRAQGTGEDSPVPVTARKLEAIVRLAEASARVRLSDTVETEDAERALDIVDTTLKEIGMDPETGQYDADVIETGQSKSQRDRIRSIKELISEIEAEFDEGAPIDEVLARAEEIDMDRSKAEHEIDKLKQQGEVYEPTTEHLRTT
;
A
#
# COMPACT_ATOMS: atom_id res chain seq x y z
N MET A 1 -16.32 -23.33 -3.30
CA MET A 1 -15.01 -23.81 -2.86
C MET A 1 -15.16 -25.30 -2.60
N GLU A 2 -14.60 -26.14 -3.47
CA GLU A 2 -14.63 -27.59 -3.29
C GLU A 2 -13.41 -28.03 -2.46
N ILE A 3 -13.65 -28.93 -1.51
CA ILE A 3 -12.64 -29.47 -0.60
C ILE A 3 -12.45 -30.92 -1.03
N THR A 4 -11.22 -31.29 -1.41
CA THR A 4 -10.92 -32.67 -1.83
C THR A 4 -10.94 -33.62 -0.62
N ASP A 5 -11.14 -34.92 -0.86
CA ASP A 5 -11.12 -35.92 0.22
C ASP A 5 -9.77 -35.95 0.95
N ALA A 6 -8.66 -35.75 0.25
CA ALA A 6 -7.32 -35.68 0.84
C ALA A 6 -7.14 -34.45 1.74
N GLU A 7 -7.59 -33.27 1.30
CA GLU A 7 -7.57 -32.06 2.12
C GLU A 7 -8.49 -32.16 3.33
N ARG A 8 -9.61 -32.87 3.19
CA ARG A 8 -10.52 -33.14 4.30
C ARG A 8 -9.88 -34.05 5.35
N GLU A 9 -9.21 -35.13 4.93
CA GLU A 9 -8.45 -36.00 5.84
C GLU A 9 -7.36 -35.22 6.57
N GLU A 10 -6.65 -34.33 5.85
CA GLU A 10 -5.64 -33.45 6.42
C GLU A 10 -6.21 -32.49 7.46
N ILE A 11 -7.33 -31.82 7.15
CA ILE A 11 -8.04 -30.92 8.08
C ILE A 11 -8.46 -31.68 9.35
N ILE A 12 -9.00 -32.89 9.22
CA ILE A 12 -9.41 -33.71 10.37
C ILE A 12 -8.17 -34.05 11.21
N ARG A 13 -7.08 -34.48 10.57
CA ARG A 13 -5.82 -34.79 11.27
C ARG A 13 -5.32 -33.58 12.06
N LEU A 14 -5.22 -32.41 11.43
CA LEU A 14 -4.77 -31.17 12.08
C LEU A 14 -5.68 -30.80 13.27
N SER A 15 -6.99 -31.00 13.15
CA SER A 15 -7.94 -30.69 14.23
C SER A 15 -7.79 -31.56 15.49
N GLU A 16 -7.18 -32.75 15.34
CA GLU A 16 -6.93 -33.71 16.43
C GLU A 16 -5.55 -33.50 17.09
N GLU A 17 -4.71 -32.63 16.53
CA GLU A 17 -3.38 -32.33 17.07
C GLU A 17 -3.47 -31.48 18.37
N PRO A 18 -2.66 -31.80 19.40
CA PRO A 18 -2.73 -31.10 20.69
C PRO A 18 -2.27 -29.64 20.62
N ASP A 19 -1.44 -29.29 19.63
CA ASP A 19 -0.85 -27.99 19.35
C ASP A 19 -1.59 -27.23 18.23
N VAL A 20 -2.80 -27.67 17.84
CA VAL A 20 -3.57 -27.06 16.73
C VAL A 20 -3.75 -25.54 16.86
N TYR A 21 -3.92 -25.02 18.08
CA TYR A 21 -4.07 -23.58 18.31
C TYR A 21 -2.76 -22.83 18.07
N GLU A 22 -1.64 -23.35 18.54
CA GLU A 22 -0.30 -22.77 18.31
C GLU A 22 -0.02 -22.72 16.81
N ARG A 23 -0.26 -23.84 16.10
CA ARG A 23 -0.12 -23.90 14.64
C ARG A 23 -1.03 -22.91 13.90
N ILE A 24 -2.27 -22.72 14.37
CA ILE A 24 -3.17 -21.73 13.77
C ILE A 24 -2.67 -20.31 14.00
N ILE A 25 -2.17 -20.01 15.20
CA ILE A 25 -1.62 -18.68 15.53
C ILE A 25 -0.37 -18.40 14.69
N ASP A 26 0.55 -19.35 14.60
CA ASP A 26 1.77 -19.28 13.78
C ASP A 26 1.46 -19.17 12.27
N SER A 27 0.23 -19.47 11.86
CA SER A 27 -0.22 -19.33 10.48
C SER A 27 -0.87 -17.97 10.18
N ILE A 28 -1.19 -17.17 11.19
CA ILE A 28 -1.82 -15.85 11.06
C ILE A 28 -0.75 -14.78 11.15
N ALA A 29 -0.44 -14.16 10.00
CA ALA A 29 0.63 -13.17 9.85
C ALA A 29 1.95 -13.66 10.49
N PRO A 30 2.57 -14.73 9.96
CA PRO A 30 3.78 -15.36 10.53
C PRO A 30 4.97 -14.40 10.62
N THR A 31 5.00 -13.37 9.77
CA THR A 31 6.04 -12.33 9.76
C THR A 31 5.96 -11.41 10.98
N ILE A 32 4.79 -11.30 11.63
CA ILE A 32 4.61 -10.43 12.79
C ILE A 32 4.86 -11.23 14.05
N TYR A 33 5.91 -10.90 14.79
CA TYR A 33 6.20 -11.54 16.07
C TYR A 33 5.26 -11.04 17.18
N GLY A 34 4.81 -11.95 18.05
CA GLY A 34 3.95 -11.63 19.19
C GLY A 34 2.46 -11.47 18.82
N PHE A 35 1.73 -10.75 19.69
CA PHE A 35 0.27 -10.57 19.62
C PHE A 35 -0.53 -11.89 19.64
N GLU A 36 -0.01 -12.93 20.29
CA GLU A 36 -0.59 -14.28 20.31
C GLU A 36 -2.09 -14.30 20.67
N VAL A 37 -2.50 -13.51 21.67
CA VAL A 37 -3.90 -13.42 22.10
C VAL A 37 -4.77 -12.76 21.02
N ALA A 38 -4.28 -11.70 20.37
CA ALA A 38 -5.00 -11.02 19.30
C ALA A 38 -5.08 -11.89 18.04
N LYS A 39 -3.99 -12.58 17.67
CA LYS A 39 -3.96 -13.55 16.56
C LYS A 39 -4.92 -14.71 16.80
N LEU A 40 -4.92 -15.27 18.01
CA LEU A 40 -5.88 -16.31 18.41
C LEU A 40 -7.32 -15.79 18.31
N ALA A 41 -7.60 -14.59 18.82
CA ALA A 41 -8.93 -13.98 18.72
C ALA A 41 -9.38 -13.78 17.27
N ILE A 42 -8.49 -13.31 16.39
CA ILE A 42 -8.73 -13.20 14.94
C ILE A 42 -9.00 -14.58 14.33
N ALA A 43 -8.25 -15.60 14.72
CA ALA A 43 -8.51 -16.98 14.31
C ALA A 43 -9.92 -17.41 14.69
N LEU A 44 -10.30 -17.25 15.97
CA LEU A 44 -11.62 -17.62 16.47
C LEU A 44 -12.73 -16.81 15.78
N GLN A 45 -12.50 -15.55 15.44
CA GLN A 45 -13.42 -14.75 14.63
C GLN A 45 -13.65 -15.37 13.24
N LEU A 46 -12.58 -15.84 12.58
CA LEU A 46 -12.66 -16.50 11.28
C LEU A 46 -13.43 -17.83 11.35
N PHE A 47 -13.18 -18.64 12.39
CA PHE A 47 -13.93 -19.89 12.63
C PHE A 47 -15.38 -19.64 13.04
N SER A 48 -15.67 -18.49 13.70
CA SER A 48 -17.00 -17.98 14.06
C SER A 48 -17.81 -18.92 14.99
N GLY A 49 -18.64 -18.36 15.87
CA GLY A 49 -19.55 -19.12 16.73
C GLY A 49 -20.76 -19.70 15.98
N VAL A 50 -21.66 -20.36 16.70
CA VAL A 50 -22.86 -20.96 16.11
C VAL A 50 -23.99 -19.93 16.07
N THR A 51 -24.51 -19.64 14.87
CA THR A 51 -25.75 -18.88 14.74
C THR A 51 -26.94 -19.73 15.20
N LYS A 52 -27.68 -19.26 16.20
CA LYS A 52 -28.82 -19.99 16.78
C LYS A 52 -30.15 -19.42 16.31
N HIS A 53 -31.10 -20.30 16.06
CA HIS A 53 -32.49 -19.96 15.73
C HIS A 53 -33.42 -20.46 16.84
N LEU A 54 -34.09 -19.54 17.52
CA LEU A 54 -35.01 -19.85 18.59
C LEU A 54 -36.40 -20.22 18.03
N PRO A 55 -37.19 -21.05 18.74
CA PRO A 55 -38.52 -21.47 18.27
C PRO A 55 -39.53 -20.31 18.08
N ASP A 56 -39.30 -19.18 18.72
CA ASP A 56 -40.09 -17.95 18.58
C ASP A 56 -39.70 -17.10 17.35
N GLY A 57 -38.71 -17.56 16.57
CA GLY A 57 -38.18 -16.87 15.40
C GLY A 57 -37.05 -15.88 15.71
N ALA A 58 -36.70 -15.68 16.98
CA ALA A 58 -35.54 -14.87 17.35
C ALA A 58 -34.23 -15.56 16.93
N ARG A 59 -33.21 -14.75 16.64
CA ARG A 59 -31.91 -15.22 16.15
C ARG A 59 -30.81 -14.69 17.06
N ILE A 60 -29.88 -15.55 17.44
CA ILE A 60 -28.69 -15.17 18.21
C ILE A 60 -27.49 -15.25 17.26
N ARG A 61 -26.72 -14.16 17.17
CA ARG A 61 -25.54 -14.08 16.30
C ARG A 61 -24.40 -14.95 16.85
N GLY A 62 -23.67 -15.61 15.94
CA GLY A 62 -22.45 -16.36 16.24
C GLY A 62 -21.15 -15.58 15.93
N ASP A 63 -21.24 -14.52 15.15
CA ASP A 63 -20.07 -13.76 14.70
C ASP A 63 -19.52 -12.86 15.82
N VAL A 64 -18.19 -12.74 15.86
CA VAL A 64 -17.44 -11.93 16.83
C VAL A 64 -16.96 -10.67 16.13
N HIS A 65 -17.03 -9.51 16.78
CA HIS A 65 -16.49 -8.25 16.28
C HIS A 65 -15.22 -7.88 17.04
N ILE A 66 -14.17 -7.57 16.30
CA ILE A 66 -12.84 -7.24 16.85
C ILE A 66 -12.46 -5.84 16.38
N LEU A 67 -11.93 -5.03 17.29
CA LEU A 67 -11.27 -3.75 17.00
C LEU A 67 -9.80 -3.87 17.39
N LEU A 68 -8.90 -3.54 16.48
CA LEU A 68 -7.49 -3.33 16.76
C LEU A 68 -7.26 -1.84 16.86
N VAL A 69 -6.66 -1.37 17.94
CA VAL A 69 -6.31 0.04 18.13
C VAL A 69 -4.82 0.11 18.35
N GLY A 70 -4.10 0.78 17.46
CA GLY A 70 -2.65 0.87 17.54
C GLY A 70 -2.13 2.21 17.07
N ASP A 71 -0.90 2.50 17.48
CA ASP A 71 -0.19 3.70 17.06
C ASP A 71 0.07 3.61 15.53
N PRO A 72 -0.22 4.65 14.72
CA PRO A 72 0.09 4.66 13.30
C PRO A 72 1.59 4.46 13.12
N GLY A 73 1.97 3.40 12.42
CA GLY A 73 3.29 3.26 11.80
C GLY A 73 4.47 3.66 12.70
N THR A 74 4.60 3.10 13.91
CA THR A 74 5.70 3.42 14.82
C THR A 74 7.05 2.85 14.34
N GLY A 75 7.49 3.26 13.14
CA GLY A 75 8.84 3.06 12.64
C GLY A 75 9.00 3.25 11.13
N LYS A 76 8.07 3.91 10.41
CA LYS A 76 8.08 3.95 8.93
C LYS A 76 8.57 5.29 8.40
N CYS A 77 9.85 5.61 8.58
CA CYS A 77 10.36 6.92 8.18
C CYS A 77 11.48 6.81 7.15
N VAL A 78 11.67 7.88 6.39
CA VAL A 78 12.76 8.07 5.45
C VAL A 78 13.68 9.19 5.94
N ARG A 79 14.91 9.21 5.44
CA ARG A 79 15.83 10.34 5.63
C ARG A 79 15.20 11.65 5.11
N GLY A 80 15.48 12.76 5.79
CA GLY A 80 14.91 14.08 5.47
C GLY A 80 15.20 14.60 4.05
N GLU A 81 16.31 14.17 3.44
CA GLU A 81 16.72 14.54 2.08
C GLU A 81 16.05 13.69 0.99
N THR A 82 15.22 12.71 1.38
CA THR A 82 14.42 11.93 0.44
C THR A 82 13.41 12.83 -0.26
N ASN A 83 13.42 12.85 -1.59
CA ASN A 83 12.49 13.66 -2.37
C ASN A 83 11.14 12.96 -2.49
N VAL A 84 10.06 13.64 -2.12
CA VAL A 84 8.69 13.19 -2.39
C VAL A 84 8.23 13.84 -3.69
N THR A 85 7.58 13.05 -4.54
CA THR A 85 6.94 13.60 -5.74
C THR A 85 5.49 13.99 -5.45
N LEU A 86 5.20 15.27 -5.60
CA LEU A 86 3.86 15.85 -5.40
C LEU A 86 2.97 15.60 -6.64
N ALA A 87 1.67 15.85 -6.51
CA ALA A 87 0.70 15.63 -7.58
C ALA A 87 0.92 16.51 -8.83
N ASP A 88 1.48 17.71 -8.63
CA ASP A 88 1.89 18.63 -9.69
C ASP A 88 3.16 18.16 -10.43
N GLY A 89 3.81 17.10 -9.97
CA GLY A 89 5.03 16.55 -10.54
C GLY A 89 6.32 17.16 -10.02
N THR A 90 6.24 18.16 -9.15
CA THR A 90 7.40 18.75 -8.48
C THR A 90 7.97 17.76 -7.47
N ARG A 91 9.26 17.91 -7.18
CA ARG A 91 9.96 17.10 -6.19
C ARG A 91 10.52 18.00 -5.11
N ARG A 92 10.19 17.66 -3.87
CA ARG A 92 10.62 18.40 -2.69
C ARG A 92 11.11 17.44 -1.64
N GLU A 93 12.17 17.84 -0.93
CA GLU A 93 12.69 17.08 0.20
C GLU A 93 11.60 16.91 1.25
N ILE A 94 11.45 15.68 1.77
CA ILE A 94 10.42 15.38 2.77
C ILE A 94 10.59 16.23 4.03
N ARG A 95 11.83 16.56 4.41
CA ARG A 95 12.09 17.50 5.52
C ARG A 95 11.43 18.84 5.27
N ASP A 96 11.62 19.44 4.10
CA ASP A 96 11.05 20.75 3.78
C ASP A 96 9.52 20.70 3.71
N ILE A 97 8.97 19.59 3.22
CA ILE A 97 7.52 19.36 3.19
C ILE A 97 6.98 19.29 4.62
N VAL A 98 7.58 18.45 5.48
CA VAL A 98 7.13 18.27 6.86
C VAL A 98 7.30 19.55 7.66
N GLU A 99 8.50 20.14 7.69
CA GLU A 99 8.80 21.33 8.51
C GLU A 99 7.94 22.54 8.11
N ALA A 100 7.62 22.70 6.82
CA ALA A 100 6.72 23.77 6.35
C ALA A 100 5.25 23.57 6.79
N ASN A 101 4.87 22.34 7.13
CA ASN A 101 3.50 21.95 7.49
C ASN A 101 3.36 21.53 8.96
N LEU A 102 4.39 21.72 9.79
CA LEU A 102 4.31 21.58 11.25
C LEU A 102 3.63 22.81 11.90
N GLU A 103 2.41 23.12 11.46
CA GLU A 103 1.58 24.14 12.10
C GLU A 103 0.82 23.51 13.28
N SER A 104 1.10 23.99 14.51
CA SER A 104 0.54 23.43 15.76
C SER A 104 0.88 21.94 15.98
N PRO A 105 2.17 21.57 16.00
CA PRO A 105 2.60 20.18 16.08
C PRO A 105 2.21 19.51 17.41
N LYS A 106 1.71 18.29 17.33
CA LYS A 106 1.36 17.43 18.46
C LYS A 106 2.60 16.60 18.85
N PRO A 107 3.07 16.65 20.11
CA PRO A 107 4.26 15.92 20.55
C PRO A 107 4.02 14.41 20.68
N VAL A 108 5.05 13.62 20.41
CA VAL A 108 5.15 12.17 20.68
C VAL A 108 6.49 11.85 21.34
N ASP A 109 6.62 10.68 21.97
CA ASP A 109 7.80 10.33 22.80
C ASP A 109 9.15 10.47 22.07
N ASP A 110 9.16 10.32 20.75
CA ASP A 110 10.34 10.38 19.88
C ASP A 110 10.18 11.43 18.77
N GLY A 111 9.34 12.47 18.93
CA GLY A 111 9.17 13.48 17.88
C GLY A 111 7.87 14.27 17.92
N VAL A 112 7.39 14.68 16.74
CA VAL A 112 6.17 15.48 16.56
C VAL A 112 5.44 15.11 15.26
N PHE A 113 4.14 15.36 15.20
CA PHE A 113 3.36 15.29 13.96
C PHE A 113 2.40 16.48 13.83
N ALA A 114 1.94 16.75 12.62
CA ALA A 114 0.91 17.74 12.35
C ALA A 114 -0.04 17.26 11.24
N GLU A 115 -1.28 17.77 11.26
CA GLU A 115 -2.26 17.54 10.20
C GLU A 115 -2.00 18.48 9.03
N THR A 116 -2.22 17.99 7.81
CA THR A 116 -2.00 18.75 6.57
C THR A 116 -2.91 18.24 5.44
N ASP A 117 -2.86 18.89 4.29
CA ASP A 117 -3.59 18.52 3.08
C ASP A 117 -2.69 18.79 1.87
N ILE A 118 -1.76 17.85 1.61
CA ILE A 118 -0.74 18.00 0.57
C ILE A 118 -1.03 16.99 -0.54
N PRO A 119 -1.28 17.43 -1.79
CA PRO A 119 -1.56 16.52 -2.88
C PRO A 119 -0.27 15.78 -3.30
N VAL A 120 -0.29 14.45 -3.23
CA VAL A 120 0.81 13.54 -3.52
C VAL A 120 0.36 12.44 -4.50
N LEU A 121 1.31 11.75 -5.12
CA LEU A 121 1.03 10.59 -5.96
C LEU A 121 1.09 9.30 -5.14
N SER A 122 0.08 8.44 -5.33
CA SER A 122 -0.09 7.20 -4.57
C SER A 122 -0.60 6.05 -5.45
N LEU A 123 -0.41 4.81 -4.99
CA LEU A 123 -0.86 3.61 -5.68
C LEU A 123 -2.32 3.27 -5.34
N ALA A 124 -3.16 3.20 -6.37
CA ALA A 124 -4.53 2.72 -6.29
C ALA A 124 -4.61 1.18 -6.19
N GLU A 125 -5.76 0.66 -5.72
CA GLU A 125 -6.00 -0.79 -5.60
C GLU A 125 -5.89 -1.56 -6.93
N ASP A 126 -6.06 -0.89 -8.07
CA ASP A 126 -5.96 -1.49 -9.41
C ASP A 126 -4.53 -1.51 -9.98
N GLY A 127 -3.56 -0.97 -9.23
CA GLY A 127 -2.16 -0.86 -9.64
C GLY A 127 -1.83 0.37 -10.49
N SER A 128 -2.77 1.32 -10.64
CA SER A 128 -2.53 2.63 -11.25
C SER A 128 -2.00 3.65 -10.24
N ILE A 129 -1.25 4.64 -10.73
CA ILE A 129 -0.79 5.76 -9.89
C ILE A 129 -1.80 6.91 -10.04
N GLN A 130 -2.34 7.36 -8.91
CA GLN A 130 -3.34 8.43 -8.85
C GLN A 130 -2.97 9.50 -7.82
N GLU A 131 -3.60 10.67 -7.93
CA GLU A 131 -3.51 11.74 -6.95
C GLU A 131 -4.24 11.34 -5.65
N ALA A 132 -3.59 11.57 -4.52
CA ALA A 132 -4.12 11.39 -3.17
C ALA A 132 -3.67 12.57 -2.29
N SER A 133 -4.24 12.71 -1.09
CA SER A 133 -3.80 13.74 -0.14
C SER A 133 -3.02 13.12 1.02
N ALA A 134 -1.84 13.67 1.29
CA ALA A 134 -1.13 13.46 2.55
C ALA A 134 -1.82 14.27 3.64
N THR A 135 -2.32 13.55 4.64
CA THR A 135 -3.16 14.07 5.72
C THR A 135 -2.38 14.39 6.98
N LYS A 136 -1.22 13.76 7.16
CA LYS A 136 -0.29 14.05 8.26
C LYS A 136 1.15 14.06 7.80
N VAL A 137 1.93 14.88 8.49
CA VAL A 137 3.38 14.96 8.40
C VAL A 137 3.99 14.53 9.72
N TRP A 138 4.99 13.65 9.65
CA TRP A 138 5.67 13.09 10.82
C TRP A 138 7.13 13.50 10.83
N LYS A 139 7.64 13.88 12.00
CA LYS A 139 9.05 14.12 12.29
C LYS A 139 9.43 13.35 13.54
N ARG A 140 10.35 12.39 13.43
CA ARG A 140 10.72 11.48 14.52
C ARG A 140 12.22 11.37 14.68
N GLU A 141 12.70 11.00 15.86
CA GLU A 141 14.11 10.78 16.14
C GLU A 141 14.62 9.63 15.28
N ALA A 142 15.81 9.82 14.70
CA ALA A 142 16.43 8.79 13.88
C ALA A 142 16.81 7.58 14.75
N PRO A 143 16.52 6.34 14.32
CA PRO A 143 16.96 5.15 15.03
C PRO A 143 18.49 5.01 14.98
N GLU A 144 19.05 4.13 15.81
CA GLU A 144 20.51 3.87 15.81
C GLU A 144 21.02 3.36 14.46
N GLN A 145 20.16 2.73 13.66
CA GLN A 145 20.50 2.11 12.38
C GLN A 145 19.45 2.38 11.30
N MET A 146 19.91 2.72 10.10
CA MET A 146 19.13 2.93 8.87
C MET A 146 19.61 1.97 7.77
N TYR A 147 18.80 1.75 6.74
CA TYR A 147 19.19 1.00 5.53
C TYR A 147 19.21 1.93 4.32
N ARG A 148 20.33 1.96 3.60
CA ARG A 148 20.46 2.58 2.29
C ARG A 148 20.25 1.52 1.22
N VAL A 149 19.17 1.64 0.46
CA VAL A 149 18.78 0.74 -0.61
C VAL A 149 19.07 1.41 -1.95
N SER A 150 19.98 0.83 -2.73
CA SER A 150 20.34 1.28 -4.07
C SER A 150 19.71 0.37 -5.13
N LEU A 151 19.07 0.96 -6.14
CA LEU A 151 18.34 0.23 -7.18
C LEU A 151 19.06 0.24 -8.53
N SER A 152 18.74 -0.72 -9.40
CA SER A 152 19.34 -0.90 -10.73
C SER A 152 18.96 0.19 -11.73
N ASP A 153 17.91 0.95 -11.44
CA ASP A 153 17.55 2.16 -12.17
C ASP A 153 18.34 3.40 -11.70
N GLY A 154 19.17 3.23 -10.65
CA GLY A 154 20.01 4.22 -10.00
C GLY A 154 19.27 5.13 -9.02
N SER A 155 18.05 4.76 -8.61
CA SER A 155 17.36 5.38 -7.48
C SER A 155 17.95 4.87 -6.16
N GLU A 156 17.94 5.71 -5.13
CA GLU A 156 18.49 5.39 -3.81
C GLU A 156 17.52 5.89 -2.74
N LEU A 157 17.25 5.06 -1.72
CA LEU A 157 16.48 5.46 -0.54
C LEU A 157 17.22 5.08 0.74
N GLU A 158 17.18 5.98 1.72
CA GLU A 158 17.61 5.69 3.08
C GLU A 158 16.36 5.61 3.98
N ILE A 159 16.07 4.40 4.45
CA ILE A 159 14.82 4.01 5.13
C ILE A 159 15.11 3.44 6.52
N THR A 160 14.15 3.57 7.43
CA THR A 160 14.20 2.86 8.72
C THR A 160 13.98 1.35 8.51
N PRO A 161 14.46 0.48 9.43
CA PRO A 161 14.30 -0.98 9.35
C PRO A 161 12.86 -1.45 9.06
N SER A 162 11.88 -0.84 9.71
CA SER A 162 10.46 -1.17 9.60
C SER A 162 9.71 -0.47 8.46
N HIS A 163 10.36 0.36 7.64
CA HIS A 163 9.72 1.04 6.51
C HIS A 163 9.61 0.08 5.32
N PRO A 164 8.39 -0.23 4.82
CA PRO A 164 8.25 -1.27 3.81
C PRO A 164 8.14 -0.71 2.39
N LEU A 165 8.75 -1.45 1.46
CA LEU A 165 8.70 -1.21 0.02
C LEU A 165 7.86 -2.31 -0.65
N PHE A 166 7.15 -1.96 -1.72
CA PHE A 166 6.41 -2.97 -2.48
C PHE A 166 7.35 -3.84 -3.32
N THR A 167 7.33 -5.15 -3.08
CA THR A 167 7.96 -6.19 -3.92
C THR A 167 6.90 -6.99 -4.66
N LEU A 168 7.29 -7.90 -5.55
CA LEU A 168 6.35 -8.77 -6.28
C LEU A 168 6.46 -10.21 -5.79
N THR A 169 5.46 -10.70 -5.05
CA THR A 169 5.41 -12.11 -4.62
C THR A 169 4.30 -12.84 -5.36
N ARG A 170 4.63 -13.87 -6.15
CA ARG A 170 3.66 -14.67 -6.95
C ARG A 170 2.70 -13.79 -7.77
N SER A 171 3.24 -12.82 -8.51
CA SER A 171 2.45 -11.88 -9.33
C SER A 171 1.57 -10.89 -8.55
N ILE A 172 1.76 -10.75 -7.23
CA ILE A 172 0.99 -9.81 -6.39
C ILE A 172 1.95 -8.82 -5.71
N PRO A 173 1.76 -7.50 -5.88
CA PRO A 173 2.50 -6.49 -5.13
C PRO A 173 2.31 -6.69 -3.62
N THR A 174 3.39 -6.88 -2.88
CA THR A 174 3.40 -7.19 -1.44
C THR A 174 4.39 -6.28 -0.74
N ALA A 175 4.02 -5.69 0.39
CA ALA A 175 4.91 -4.81 1.15
C ALA A 175 5.91 -5.63 2.00
N VAL A 176 7.20 -5.37 1.84
CA VAL A 176 8.31 -6.02 2.56
C VAL A 176 9.11 -4.94 3.28
N THR A 177 9.42 -5.14 4.57
CA THR A 177 10.12 -4.13 5.39
C THR A 177 11.59 -3.99 4.99
N GLY A 178 12.19 -2.83 5.28
CA GLY A 178 13.59 -2.53 4.94
C GLY A 178 14.58 -3.58 5.44
N GLU A 179 14.36 -4.11 6.65
CA GLU A 179 15.16 -5.17 7.25
C GLU A 179 14.98 -6.55 6.58
N GLU A 180 13.89 -6.77 5.85
CA GLU A 180 13.60 -8.01 5.11
C GLU A 180 14.04 -7.93 3.63
N LEU A 181 14.51 -6.77 3.17
CA LEU A 181 14.99 -6.60 1.80
C LEU A 181 16.37 -7.22 1.60
N SER A 182 16.61 -7.74 0.40
CA SER A 182 17.90 -8.28 -0.01
C SER A 182 18.27 -7.86 -1.41
N GLU A 183 19.58 -7.80 -1.70
CA GLU A 183 20.08 -7.61 -3.06
C GLU A 183 19.48 -8.64 -4.03
N GLY A 184 19.13 -8.19 -5.24
CA GLY A 184 18.40 -8.97 -6.24
C GLY A 184 16.87 -8.93 -6.10
N THR A 185 16.33 -8.43 -4.99
CA THR A 185 14.88 -8.25 -4.82
C THR A 185 14.38 -7.13 -5.73
N PHE A 186 13.23 -7.30 -6.36
CA PHE A 186 12.62 -6.25 -7.17
C PHE A 186 11.61 -5.42 -6.37
N VAL A 187 11.76 -4.10 -6.42
CA VAL A 187 10.86 -3.14 -5.80
C VAL A 187 10.07 -2.34 -6.85
N ALA A 188 8.86 -1.93 -6.46
CA ALA A 188 7.94 -1.21 -7.32
C ALA A 188 8.38 0.24 -7.51
N VAL A 189 8.55 0.63 -8.77
CA VAL A 189 8.88 1.99 -9.22
C VAL A 189 7.84 2.46 -10.25
N PRO A 190 7.60 3.77 -10.41
CA PRO A 190 6.62 4.27 -11.36
C PRO A 190 7.13 4.11 -12.79
N ARG A 191 6.26 3.64 -13.68
CA ARG A 191 6.53 3.46 -15.11
C ARG A 191 6.25 4.73 -15.92
N ASN A 192 5.29 5.52 -15.47
CA ASN A 192 4.92 6.80 -16.06
C ASN A 192 4.42 7.74 -14.96
N MET A 193 4.60 9.05 -15.15
CA MET A 193 4.11 10.09 -14.25
C MET A 193 3.05 10.90 -14.98
N THR A 194 1.78 10.52 -14.84
CA THR A 194 0.66 11.27 -15.42
C THR A 194 0.38 12.48 -14.52
N GLN A 195 0.44 13.70 -15.09
CA GLN A 195 0.35 14.96 -14.35
C GLN A 195 -0.72 15.89 -14.96
N THR A 196 -1.34 16.71 -14.12
CA THR A 196 -2.23 17.80 -14.56
C THR A 196 -1.37 18.97 -15.01
N ALA A 197 -1.40 19.29 -16.32
CA ALA A 197 -0.52 20.31 -16.86
C ALA A 197 -0.99 21.75 -16.52
N ASP A 198 -0.10 22.54 -15.93
CA ASP A 198 -0.21 24.00 -15.88
C ASP A 198 0.93 24.65 -16.67
N ASN A 199 0.55 25.45 -17.66
CA ASN A 199 1.51 26.23 -18.44
C ASN A 199 1.57 27.68 -17.96
N SER A 200 0.90 28.07 -16.88
CA SER A 200 0.85 29.46 -16.43
C SER A 200 2.25 29.97 -16.03
N LEU A 201 2.54 31.23 -16.32
CA LEU A 201 3.85 31.83 -16.03
C LEU A 201 3.63 33.19 -15.38
N ALA A 202 3.62 33.21 -14.04
CA ALA A 202 3.37 34.41 -13.23
C ALA A 202 4.64 34.93 -12.55
N VAL A 203 5.74 35.01 -13.30
CA VAL A 203 7.05 35.39 -12.75
C VAL A 203 7.28 36.90 -12.84
N PRO A 204 7.51 37.59 -11.71
CA PRO A 204 7.82 39.02 -11.73
C PRO A 204 9.23 39.25 -12.27
N TYR A 205 9.40 40.20 -13.19
CA TYR A 205 10.70 40.64 -13.66
C TYR A 205 10.83 42.16 -13.62
N ARG A 206 12.06 42.64 -13.47
CA ARG A 206 12.35 44.06 -13.39
C ARG A 206 12.25 44.69 -14.77
N SER A 207 11.26 45.56 -14.97
CA SER A 207 11.18 46.38 -16.18
C SER A 207 12.25 47.48 -16.18
N ALA A 208 12.97 47.61 -17.28
CA ALA A 208 13.99 48.63 -17.43
C ALA A 208 13.35 50.03 -17.54
N GLN A 209 13.91 51.01 -16.82
CA GLN A 209 13.43 52.41 -16.83
C GLN A 209 14.00 53.24 -17.98
N SER A 210 14.93 52.71 -18.76
CA SER A 210 15.56 53.41 -19.89
C SER A 210 14.77 53.22 -21.20
N ASN A 211 14.59 54.30 -21.97
CA ASN A 211 13.88 54.28 -23.25
C ASN A 211 14.54 53.42 -24.34
N ASN A 212 15.81 53.06 -24.19
CA ASN A 212 16.58 52.25 -25.15
C ASN A 212 16.75 50.79 -24.70
N ALA A 213 16.05 50.36 -23.64
CA ALA A 213 16.12 48.97 -23.20
C ALA A 213 15.42 48.05 -24.21
N VAL A 214 16.04 46.90 -24.46
CA VAL A 214 15.39 45.79 -25.16
C VAL A 214 14.26 45.28 -24.27
N ARG A 215 13.02 45.43 -24.74
CA ARG A 215 11.84 44.90 -24.05
C ARG A 215 11.69 43.42 -24.39
N VAL A 216 11.30 42.62 -23.41
CA VAL A 216 10.97 41.21 -23.61
C VAL A 216 9.46 41.07 -23.74
N ASP A 217 9.02 40.41 -24.80
CA ASP A 217 7.63 40.01 -24.98
C ASP A 217 7.43 38.61 -24.38
N LEU A 218 7.32 38.55 -23.04
CA LEU A 218 7.08 37.27 -22.37
C LEU A 218 5.64 36.78 -22.59
N PRO A 219 5.44 35.50 -22.96
CA PRO A 219 4.11 34.92 -23.06
C PRO A 219 3.46 34.81 -21.67
N SER A 220 2.13 34.74 -21.63
CA SER A 220 1.37 34.52 -20.38
C SER A 220 1.53 33.12 -19.79
N GLY A 221 2.22 32.23 -20.49
CA GLY A 221 2.49 30.87 -20.09
C GLY A 221 3.75 30.31 -20.76
N LEU A 222 4.33 29.26 -20.18
CA LEU A 222 5.52 28.59 -20.69
C LEU A 222 5.20 27.94 -22.05
N THR A 223 5.79 28.46 -23.12
CA THR A 223 5.62 27.94 -24.48
C THR A 223 6.71 26.90 -24.78
N PRO A 224 6.47 25.96 -25.72
CA PRO A 224 7.52 25.03 -26.15
C PRO A 224 8.79 25.73 -26.62
N GLY A 225 8.68 26.88 -27.30
CA GLY A 225 9.83 27.68 -27.72
C GLY A 225 10.63 28.28 -26.57
N LEU A 226 9.96 28.83 -25.56
CA LEU A 226 10.62 29.34 -24.35
C LEU A 226 11.28 28.21 -23.55
N ALA A 227 10.62 27.06 -23.41
CA ALA A 227 11.20 25.89 -22.76
C ALA A 227 12.41 25.33 -23.52
N ARG A 228 12.37 25.33 -24.84
CA ARG A 228 13.51 25.00 -25.70
C ARG A 228 14.69 25.95 -25.46
N LEU A 229 14.43 27.24 -25.36
CA LEU A 229 15.44 28.24 -25.04
C LEU A 229 16.06 28.01 -23.65
N LEU A 230 15.26 27.69 -22.63
CA LEU A 230 15.75 27.32 -21.30
C LEU A 230 16.66 26.08 -21.34
N GLY A 231 16.28 25.06 -22.12
CA GLY A 231 17.10 23.86 -22.31
C GLY A 231 18.48 24.17 -22.89
N TYR A 232 18.56 25.06 -23.89
CA TYR A 232 19.85 25.52 -24.43
C TYR A 232 20.66 26.36 -23.44
N ILE A 233 20.00 27.20 -22.64
CA ILE A 233 20.67 28.03 -21.63
C ILE A 233 21.34 27.14 -20.58
N ILE A 234 20.68 26.06 -20.15
CA ILE A 234 21.26 25.13 -19.18
C ILE A 234 22.40 24.32 -19.81
N ALA A 235 22.21 23.83 -21.04
CA ALA A 235 23.20 22.96 -21.68
C ALA A 235 24.47 23.69 -22.15
N GLU A 236 24.33 24.85 -22.80
CA GLU A 236 25.43 25.51 -23.53
C GLU A 236 25.48 27.03 -23.26
N GLY A 237 24.65 27.50 -22.32
CA GLY A 237 24.47 28.90 -22.02
C GLY A 237 25.28 29.38 -20.83
N TYR A 238 25.50 30.69 -20.80
CA TYR A 238 26.02 31.39 -19.64
C TYR A 238 25.37 32.78 -19.57
N ALA A 239 25.21 33.28 -18.35
CA ALA A 239 24.65 34.60 -18.11
C ALA A 239 25.55 35.42 -17.19
N GLU A 240 25.65 36.71 -17.44
CA GLU A 240 26.41 37.64 -16.60
C GLU A 240 25.53 38.85 -16.29
N ILE A 241 25.28 39.08 -15.00
CA ILE A 241 24.65 40.30 -14.49
C ILE A 241 25.75 41.18 -13.90
N ARG A 242 25.88 42.42 -14.40
CA ARG A 242 26.90 43.37 -13.97
C ARG A 242 26.38 44.35 -12.92
N ASP A 243 27.31 44.90 -12.14
CA ASP A 243 27.03 45.91 -11.10
C ASP A 243 26.29 47.16 -11.62
N ASP A 244 26.37 47.45 -12.92
CA ASP A 244 25.68 48.55 -13.58
C ASP A 244 24.24 48.22 -14.01
N ASN A 245 23.70 47.07 -13.59
CA ASN A 245 22.40 46.50 -13.98
C ASN A 245 22.29 46.18 -15.48
N THR A 246 23.39 46.08 -16.21
CA THR A 246 23.39 45.45 -17.54
C THR A 246 23.55 43.95 -17.39
N ALA A 247 22.87 43.19 -18.23
CA ALA A 247 23.02 41.74 -18.27
C ALA A 247 22.95 41.23 -19.69
N TYR A 248 23.60 40.11 -19.91
CA TYR A 248 23.52 39.39 -21.17
C TYR A 248 23.49 37.88 -20.93
N VAL A 249 22.87 37.17 -21.87
CA VAL A 249 22.81 35.72 -21.92
C VAL A 249 23.46 35.31 -23.24
N GLY A 250 24.48 34.46 -23.15
CA GLY A 250 25.22 33.94 -24.30
C GLY A 250 25.05 32.44 -24.42
N ILE A 251 24.87 31.94 -25.64
CA ILE A 251 24.90 30.51 -25.96
C ILE A 251 25.99 30.28 -27.00
N THR A 252 26.82 29.25 -26.79
CA THR A 252 27.93 28.92 -27.68
C THR A 252 27.75 27.51 -28.22
N ASN A 253 27.82 27.33 -29.55
CA ASN A 253 27.75 26.00 -30.14
C ASN A 253 28.54 25.94 -31.47
N GLU A 254 28.92 24.73 -31.89
CA GLU A 254 29.59 24.50 -33.19
C GLU A 254 28.61 24.25 -34.33
N GLU A 255 27.38 23.83 -34.03
CA GLU A 255 26.37 23.48 -35.02
C GLU A 255 25.49 24.69 -35.37
N GLU A 256 25.51 25.08 -36.65
CA GLU A 256 24.74 26.24 -37.14
C GLU A 256 23.22 26.06 -36.96
N ALA A 257 22.70 24.84 -37.13
CA ALA A 257 21.29 24.52 -36.94
C ALA A 257 20.80 24.81 -35.50
N VAL A 258 21.64 24.53 -34.49
CA VAL A 258 21.32 24.81 -33.08
C VAL A 258 21.26 26.32 -32.84
N LEU A 259 22.22 27.07 -33.38
CA LEU A 259 22.27 28.53 -33.23
C LEU A 259 21.15 29.24 -34.00
N GLU A 260 20.75 28.74 -35.16
CA GLU A 260 19.59 29.25 -35.92
C GLU A 260 18.27 29.02 -35.15
N ASP A 261 18.11 27.86 -34.50
CA ASP A 261 16.94 27.59 -33.66
C ASP A 261 16.94 28.51 -32.42
N VAL A 262 18.10 28.71 -31.76
CA VAL A 262 18.26 29.68 -30.65
C VAL A 262 17.88 31.10 -31.08
N GLU A 263 18.35 31.57 -32.23
CA GLU A 263 17.99 32.90 -32.76
C GLU A 263 16.49 33.01 -33.04
N THR A 264 15.86 31.94 -33.53
CA THR A 264 14.41 31.87 -33.73
C THR A 264 13.67 32.01 -32.40
N GLN A 265 14.07 31.26 -31.36
CA GLN A 265 13.42 31.33 -30.05
C GLN A 265 13.59 32.71 -29.38
N PHE A 266 14.77 33.32 -29.47
CA PHE A 266 14.97 34.69 -29.00
C PHE A 266 14.11 35.70 -29.78
N ALA A 267 14.01 35.55 -31.11
CA ALA A 267 13.21 36.46 -31.93
C ALA A 267 11.71 36.40 -31.60
N GLU A 268 11.19 35.22 -31.24
CA GLU A 268 9.79 35.06 -30.78
C GLU A 268 9.49 35.84 -29.50
N LEU A 269 10.49 36.04 -28.63
CA LEU A 269 10.39 36.84 -27.40
C LEU A 269 10.71 38.33 -27.61
N GLY A 270 10.88 38.77 -28.86
CA GLY A 270 11.27 40.13 -29.20
C GLY A 270 12.73 40.47 -28.86
N LEU A 271 13.57 39.47 -28.60
CA LEU A 271 14.95 39.63 -28.16
C LEU A 271 15.94 39.58 -29.35
N PRO A 272 16.63 40.68 -29.68
CA PRO A 272 17.64 40.68 -30.74
C PRO A 272 18.93 39.99 -30.27
N VAL A 273 19.43 39.10 -31.12
CA VAL A 273 20.68 38.37 -30.88
C VAL A 273 21.83 38.99 -31.66
N THR A 274 23.00 39.09 -31.02
CA THR A 274 24.26 39.48 -31.66
C THR A 274 25.11 38.25 -31.91
N LYS A 275 25.43 37.99 -33.18
CA LYS A 275 26.33 36.90 -33.58
C LYS A 275 27.78 37.33 -33.45
N ARG A 276 28.59 36.59 -32.70
CA ARG A 276 30.03 36.79 -32.57
C ARG A 276 30.77 35.66 -33.30
N PRO A 277 31.70 36.00 -34.21
CA PRO A 277 32.48 35.00 -34.93
C PRO A 277 33.43 34.27 -33.97
N SER A 278 33.76 33.03 -34.32
CA SER A 278 34.66 32.21 -33.53
C SER A 278 36.04 32.86 -33.39
N HIS A 279 36.68 32.64 -32.24
CA HIS A 279 38.09 33.05 -32.07
C HIS A 279 39.01 32.26 -33.03
N PRO A 280 40.14 32.83 -33.47
CA PRO A 280 41.07 32.15 -34.37
C PRO A 280 41.48 30.78 -33.83
N GLY A 281 41.13 29.70 -34.55
CA GLY A 281 41.42 28.31 -34.17
C GLY A 281 40.29 27.58 -33.43
N LYS A 282 39.13 28.21 -33.20
CA LYS A 282 37.91 27.59 -32.69
C LYS A 282 36.82 27.55 -33.77
N SER A 283 35.99 26.50 -33.77
CA SER A 283 34.84 26.32 -34.67
C SER A 283 33.54 26.90 -34.10
N ALA A 284 33.40 26.92 -32.77
CA ALA A 284 32.19 27.37 -32.08
C ALA A 284 31.89 28.87 -32.31
N GLN A 285 30.65 29.17 -32.65
CA GLN A 285 30.10 30.52 -32.74
C GLN A 285 29.30 30.85 -31.49
N GLU A 286 29.18 32.15 -31.20
CA GLU A 286 28.55 32.64 -29.98
C GLU A 286 27.40 33.60 -30.32
N TYR A 287 26.22 33.33 -29.75
CA TYR A 287 25.00 34.13 -29.93
C TYR A 287 24.66 34.78 -28.59
N ILE A 288 24.62 36.12 -28.55
CA ILE A 288 24.41 36.88 -27.31
C ILE A 288 23.16 37.74 -27.39
N CYS A 289 22.29 37.58 -26.40
CA CYS A 289 21.17 38.47 -26.12
C CYS A 289 21.56 39.46 -25.01
N ASN A 290 21.50 40.76 -25.30
CA ASN A 290 21.76 41.81 -24.31
C ASN A 290 20.42 42.34 -23.78
N SER A 291 19.85 41.69 -22.77
CA SER A 291 18.61 42.10 -22.13
C SER A 291 18.68 41.89 -20.62
N SER A 292 18.66 43.00 -19.88
CA SER A 292 18.56 42.98 -18.41
C SER A 292 17.20 42.47 -17.94
N GLU A 293 16.13 42.74 -18.68
CA GLU A 293 14.78 42.25 -18.36
C GLU A 293 14.73 40.72 -18.46
N PHE A 294 15.34 40.15 -19.50
CA PHE A 294 15.39 38.69 -19.70
C PHE A 294 16.27 38.00 -18.65
N ALA A 295 17.45 38.53 -18.35
CA ALA A 295 18.30 37.96 -17.31
C ALA A 295 17.63 37.98 -15.92
N THR A 296 16.94 39.08 -15.58
CA THR A 296 16.18 39.16 -14.31
C THR A 296 14.98 38.20 -14.33
N PHE A 297 14.34 38.01 -15.48
CA PHE A 297 13.28 37.00 -15.62
C PHE A 297 13.81 35.59 -15.35
N LEU A 298 14.98 35.22 -15.89
CA LEU A 298 15.61 33.92 -15.61
C LEU A 298 15.96 33.78 -14.13
N GLU A 299 16.52 34.82 -13.51
CA GLU A 299 16.81 34.86 -12.07
C GLU A 299 15.56 34.63 -11.22
N SER A 300 14.43 35.27 -11.58
CA SER A 300 13.16 35.08 -10.89
C SER A 300 12.49 33.74 -11.18
N LEU A 301 12.78 33.13 -12.33
CA LEU A 301 12.19 31.84 -12.73
C LEU A 301 12.89 30.68 -12.01
N GLU A 302 14.22 30.69 -11.99
CA GLU A 302 15.05 29.76 -11.21
C GLU A 302 16.46 30.37 -11.06
N PRO A 303 16.83 30.86 -9.87
CA PRO A 303 18.13 31.49 -9.64
C PRO A 303 19.33 30.62 -10.04
N ARG A 304 19.21 29.30 -9.87
CA ARG A 304 20.30 28.35 -10.16
C ARG A 304 20.61 28.22 -11.65
N LEU A 305 19.75 28.72 -12.55
CA LEU A 305 20.07 28.82 -13.98
C LEU A 305 21.29 29.70 -14.25
N LEU A 306 21.53 30.70 -13.40
CA LEU A 306 22.62 31.67 -13.53
C LEU A 306 23.86 31.28 -12.73
N GLU A 307 23.80 30.19 -11.97
CA GLU A 307 24.93 29.65 -11.22
C GLU A 307 25.85 28.80 -12.12
N GLY A 308 26.98 28.34 -11.58
CA GLY A 308 27.87 27.43 -12.31
C GLY A 308 27.23 26.07 -12.58
N SER A 309 27.68 25.37 -13.62
CA SER A 309 27.10 24.10 -14.10
C SER A 309 26.97 22.98 -13.06
N ALA A 310 27.68 23.05 -11.93
CA ALA A 310 27.58 22.08 -10.84
C ALA A 310 26.34 22.28 -9.94
N HIS A 311 25.68 23.44 -10.01
CA HIS A 311 24.55 23.80 -9.14
C HIS A 311 23.23 24.02 -9.90
N GLN A 312 23.28 24.02 -11.23
CA GLN A 312 22.10 24.16 -12.08
C GLN A 312 21.07 23.07 -11.80
N ARG A 313 19.79 23.41 -12.01
CA ARG A 313 18.61 22.54 -11.93
C ARG A 313 17.57 22.93 -12.97
N VAL A 314 16.60 22.05 -13.21
CA VAL A 314 15.47 22.34 -14.08
C VAL A 314 14.48 23.26 -13.33
N PRO A 315 13.97 24.34 -13.94
CA PRO A 315 12.97 25.19 -13.30
C PRO A 315 11.68 24.43 -13.01
N GLU A 316 11.08 24.67 -11.84
CA GLU A 316 9.83 24.02 -11.38
C GLU A 316 8.69 24.16 -12.40
N ALA A 317 8.53 25.34 -13.00
CA ALA A 317 7.55 25.61 -14.05
C ALA A 317 7.66 24.70 -15.29
N VAL A 318 8.81 24.07 -15.53
CA VAL A 318 8.96 23.08 -16.61
C VAL A 318 8.33 21.74 -16.20
N PHE A 319 8.43 21.34 -14.93
CA PHE A 319 7.83 20.08 -14.45
C PHE A 319 6.30 20.11 -14.53
N GLU A 320 5.69 21.22 -14.11
CA GLU A 320 4.24 21.44 -14.12
C GLU A 320 3.66 21.55 -15.56
N SER A 321 4.52 21.82 -16.54
CA SER A 321 4.08 22.16 -17.90
C SER A 321 3.59 20.96 -18.74
N SER A 322 2.89 21.26 -19.83
CA SER A 322 2.34 20.24 -20.73
C SER A 322 3.42 19.41 -21.43
N GLU A 323 3.06 18.19 -21.86
CA GLU A 323 4.01 17.28 -22.55
C GLU A 323 4.80 17.93 -23.70
N PRO A 324 4.21 18.76 -24.58
CA PRO A 324 4.97 19.44 -25.64
C PRO A 324 6.05 20.39 -25.11
N VAL A 325 5.80 21.04 -23.97
CA VAL A 325 6.73 22.00 -23.36
C VAL A 325 7.91 21.27 -22.73
N ARG A 326 7.64 20.21 -21.96
CA ARG A 326 8.66 19.31 -21.40
C ARG A 326 9.50 18.63 -22.48
N ALA A 327 8.86 18.16 -23.55
CA ALA A 327 9.55 17.55 -24.68
C ALA A 327 10.50 18.54 -25.37
N ASP A 328 10.07 19.78 -25.61
CA ASP A 328 10.94 20.77 -26.27
C ASP A 328 12.08 21.27 -25.37
N PHE A 329 11.89 21.32 -24.05
CA PHE A 329 12.99 21.53 -23.10
C PHE A 329 14.05 20.42 -23.22
N LEU A 330 13.62 19.16 -23.11
CA LEU A 330 14.50 17.99 -23.20
C LEU A 330 15.21 17.90 -24.55
N LYS A 331 14.52 18.24 -25.64
CA LYS A 331 15.07 18.29 -26.99
C LYS A 331 16.29 19.20 -27.04
N ALA A 332 16.18 20.43 -26.54
CA ALA A 332 17.29 21.38 -26.53
C ALA A 332 18.41 20.97 -25.59
N TYR A 333 18.06 20.53 -24.37
CA TYR A 333 19.07 20.12 -23.39
C TYR A 333 19.93 18.96 -23.89
N ILE A 334 19.30 17.91 -24.44
CA ILE A 334 20.00 16.73 -25.00
C ILE A 334 20.66 17.06 -26.35
N GLU A 335 20.21 18.10 -27.06
CA GLU A 335 20.93 18.62 -28.22
C GLU A 335 22.28 19.24 -27.83
N GLY A 336 22.39 19.90 -26.67
CA GLY A 336 23.68 20.37 -26.15
C GLY A 336 24.50 19.25 -25.50
N GLU A 337 23.98 18.67 -24.42
CA GLU A 337 24.74 17.77 -23.53
C GLU A 337 24.67 16.27 -23.92
N GLY A 338 23.84 15.92 -24.90
CA GLY A 338 23.62 14.54 -25.31
C GLY A 338 24.57 14.05 -26.42
N HIS A 339 25.00 12.80 -26.32
CA HIS A 339 25.68 12.06 -27.37
C HIS A 339 24.79 10.93 -27.88
N VAL A 340 24.57 10.86 -29.19
CA VAL A 340 23.90 9.73 -29.84
C VAL A 340 24.97 8.80 -30.40
N SER A 341 25.00 7.57 -29.91
CA SER A 341 25.98 6.59 -30.36
C SER A 341 25.73 6.19 -31.81
N VAL A 342 26.80 6.14 -32.60
CA VAL A 342 26.78 5.65 -33.99
C VAL A 342 27.06 4.15 -34.09
N LYS A 343 27.23 3.47 -32.94
CA LYS A 343 27.54 2.03 -32.86
C LYS A 343 26.46 1.26 -32.10
N GLU A 344 25.78 1.89 -31.16
CA GLU A 344 24.76 1.30 -30.30
C GLU A 344 23.49 2.17 -30.33
N ARG A 345 22.31 1.56 -30.08
CA ARG A 345 21.03 2.28 -30.00
C ARG A 345 20.87 2.96 -28.64
N GLU A 346 21.64 4.01 -28.43
CA GLU A 346 21.71 4.70 -27.16
C GLU A 346 21.93 6.21 -27.30
N ILE A 347 21.40 6.94 -26.33
CA ILE A 347 21.69 8.34 -26.06
C ILE A 347 22.35 8.39 -24.69
N THR A 348 23.47 9.09 -24.58
CA THR A 348 24.17 9.33 -23.31
C THR A 348 24.19 10.83 -23.04
N VAL A 349 23.70 11.24 -21.89
CA VAL A 349 23.71 12.63 -21.42
C VAL A 349 24.69 12.71 -20.27
N ALA A 350 25.55 13.73 -20.25
CA ALA A 350 26.52 13.93 -19.16
C ALA A 350 26.38 15.33 -18.57
N THR A 351 26.54 15.46 -17.26
CA THR A 351 26.59 16.77 -16.58
C THR A 351 27.36 16.65 -15.27
N VAL A 352 27.88 17.77 -14.76
CA VAL A 352 28.55 17.83 -13.47
C VAL A 352 27.59 18.03 -12.29
N SER A 353 26.33 18.42 -12.56
CA SER A 353 25.27 18.56 -11.55
C SER A 353 24.47 17.27 -11.42
N ASP A 354 24.59 16.59 -10.27
CA ASP A 354 23.79 15.39 -9.94
C ASP A 354 22.29 15.71 -9.93
N GLU A 355 21.94 16.84 -9.31
CA GLU A 355 20.59 17.37 -9.22
C GLU A 355 19.95 17.60 -10.60
N LEU A 356 20.66 18.26 -11.52
CA LEU A 356 20.17 18.49 -12.88
C LEU A 356 19.94 17.17 -13.63
N LEU A 357 20.82 16.18 -13.44
CA LEU A 357 20.66 14.89 -14.10
C LEU A 357 19.46 14.11 -13.56
N LYS A 358 19.22 14.18 -12.24
CA LYS A 358 18.02 13.65 -11.58
C LYS A 358 16.76 14.34 -12.07
N ASP A 359 16.78 15.65 -12.25
CA ASP A 359 15.67 16.43 -12.82
C ASP A 359 15.32 16.00 -14.24
N VAL A 360 16.35 15.92 -15.10
CA VAL A 360 16.21 15.47 -16.49
C VAL A 360 15.67 14.05 -16.57
N ARG A 361 16.13 13.14 -15.69
CA ARG A 361 15.59 11.77 -15.60
C ARG A 361 14.09 11.79 -15.31
N SER A 362 13.60 12.64 -14.42
CA SER A 362 12.16 12.69 -14.14
C SER A 362 11.33 13.35 -15.22
N LEU A 363 11.84 14.38 -15.90
CA LEU A 363 11.19 14.91 -17.10
C LEU A 363 11.09 13.84 -18.20
N LEU A 364 12.12 12.99 -18.35
CA LEU A 364 12.06 11.86 -19.28
C LEU A 364 11.00 10.85 -18.82
N LEU A 365 10.94 10.51 -17.53
CA LEU A 365 9.94 9.61 -16.97
C LEU A 365 8.52 10.13 -17.13
N SER A 366 8.30 11.45 -17.05
CA SER A 366 6.97 12.05 -17.26
C SER A 366 6.50 12.02 -18.71
N LEU A 367 7.41 11.78 -19.66
CA LEU A 367 7.11 11.42 -21.05
C LEU A 367 7.10 9.89 -21.27
N GLY A 368 7.25 9.12 -20.19
CA GLY A 368 7.35 7.66 -20.18
C GLY A 368 8.64 7.10 -20.80
N ILE A 369 9.72 7.88 -20.79
CA ILE A 369 11.06 7.54 -21.27
C ILE A 369 11.96 7.25 -20.06
N ARG A 370 12.45 6.01 -19.92
CA ARG A 370 13.38 5.64 -18.85
C ARG A 370 14.84 5.93 -19.22
N GLY A 371 15.52 6.66 -18.34
CA GLY A 371 16.97 6.83 -18.34
C GLY A 371 17.60 6.11 -17.15
N HIS A 372 18.77 5.49 -17.37
CA HIS A 372 19.53 4.76 -16.36
C HIS A 372 20.79 5.54 -16.02
N PHE A 373 21.12 5.69 -14.75
CA PHE A 373 22.39 6.30 -14.37
C PHE A 373 23.55 5.36 -14.68
N GLU A 374 24.68 5.93 -15.13
CA GLU A 374 25.95 5.21 -15.18
C GLU A 374 26.85 5.66 -14.03
N ALA A 375 27.72 4.76 -13.57
CA ALA A 375 28.73 5.08 -12.58
C ALA A 375 29.55 6.32 -13.00
N LYS A 376 29.79 7.20 -12.04
CA LYS A 376 30.48 8.48 -12.25
C LYS A 376 31.81 8.28 -12.98
N ALA A 377 31.96 8.96 -14.12
CA ALA A 377 33.12 8.81 -14.99
C ALA A 377 33.94 10.11 -14.99
N GLY A 378 34.84 10.24 -14.01
CA GLY A 378 35.58 11.47 -13.73
C GLY A 378 34.76 12.39 -12.83
N ASP A 379 34.57 13.65 -13.23
CA ASP A 379 33.83 14.64 -12.45
C ASP A 379 32.35 14.77 -12.86
N SER A 380 31.88 14.01 -13.87
CA SER A 380 30.51 14.10 -14.39
C SER A 380 29.66 12.84 -14.17
N TYR A 381 28.39 13.07 -13.89
CA TYR A 381 27.30 12.10 -13.84
C TYR A 381 26.78 11.84 -15.25
N ARG A 382 26.29 10.63 -15.50
CA ARG A 382 25.81 10.22 -16.83
C ARG A 382 24.49 9.49 -16.77
N LEU A 383 23.62 9.81 -17.73
CA LEU A 383 22.33 9.17 -17.93
C LEU A 383 22.30 8.53 -19.31
N ARG A 384 21.94 7.25 -19.38
CA ARG A 384 21.84 6.47 -20.61
C ARG A 384 20.38 6.14 -20.92
N ILE A 385 19.94 6.46 -22.12
CA ILE A 385 18.65 6.09 -22.70
C ILE A 385 18.92 5.08 -23.80
N SER A 386 18.35 3.88 -23.73
CA SER A 386 18.61 2.82 -24.71
C SER A 386 17.35 2.01 -25.02
N GLY A 387 17.44 1.05 -25.95
CA GLY A 387 16.37 0.07 -26.16
C GLY A 387 15.06 0.68 -26.67
N ARG A 388 13.95 0.46 -25.95
CA ARG A 388 12.63 1.00 -26.31
C ARG A 388 12.55 2.51 -26.03
N ASP A 389 13.13 2.96 -24.93
CA ASP A 389 13.12 4.35 -24.50
C ASP A 389 13.84 5.26 -25.51
N PHE A 390 14.86 4.75 -26.20
CA PHE A 390 15.49 5.43 -27.34
C PHE A 390 14.50 5.77 -28.46
N ASN A 391 13.66 4.80 -28.85
CA ASN A 391 12.66 5.01 -29.90
C ASN A 391 11.55 5.95 -29.43
N ARG A 392 11.15 5.81 -28.17
CA ARG A 392 10.16 6.70 -27.56
C ARG A 392 10.68 8.14 -27.54
N TYR A 393 11.92 8.34 -27.13
CA TYR A 393 12.62 9.62 -27.22
C TYR A 393 12.63 10.15 -28.65
N LYS A 394 13.04 9.36 -29.64
CA LYS A 394 13.02 9.77 -31.06
C LYS A 394 11.63 10.21 -31.52
N SER A 395 10.59 9.52 -31.08
CA SER A 395 9.21 9.77 -31.50
C SER A 395 8.53 10.95 -30.78
N MET A 396 8.77 11.11 -29.47
CA MET A 396 8.11 12.11 -28.62
C MET A 396 8.92 13.40 -28.50
N VAL A 397 10.25 13.29 -28.44
CA VAL A 397 11.17 14.42 -28.24
C VAL A 397 11.88 14.72 -29.56
N GLY A 398 12.74 13.83 -30.04
CA GLY A 398 13.54 14.02 -31.25
C GLY A 398 14.78 14.88 -31.03
N PHE A 399 15.38 15.35 -32.14
CA PHE A 399 16.61 16.16 -32.16
C PHE A 399 16.43 17.39 -33.05
N VAL A 400 17.30 18.38 -32.86
CA VAL A 400 17.31 19.61 -33.67
C VAL A 400 18.28 19.48 -34.83
N SER A 401 19.43 18.85 -34.63
CA SER A 401 20.41 18.66 -35.71
C SER A 401 20.10 17.48 -36.61
N ASP A 402 20.34 17.67 -37.92
CA ASP A 402 20.34 16.59 -38.91
C ASP A 402 21.38 15.50 -38.56
N ARG A 403 22.47 15.88 -37.90
CA ARG A 403 23.55 14.96 -37.50
C ARG A 403 23.06 13.92 -36.49
N LYS A 404 22.43 14.36 -35.39
CA LYS A 404 21.89 13.45 -34.36
C LYS A 404 20.68 12.69 -34.89
N THR A 405 19.84 13.33 -35.70
CA THR A 405 18.73 12.68 -36.40
C THR A 405 19.22 11.52 -37.26
N ALA A 406 20.18 11.76 -38.16
CA ALA A 406 20.77 10.73 -39.02
C ALA A 406 21.46 9.62 -38.21
N ALA A 407 22.19 9.96 -37.14
CA ALA A 407 22.80 8.96 -36.25
C ALA A 407 21.74 8.04 -35.61
N SER A 408 20.56 8.58 -35.27
CA SER A 408 19.46 7.80 -34.70
C SER A 408 18.76 6.87 -35.70
N GLU A 409 18.81 7.18 -37.00
CA GLU A 409 18.15 6.44 -38.08
C GLU A 409 18.92 5.20 -38.54
N VAL A 410 20.25 5.19 -38.37
CA VAL A 410 21.14 4.10 -38.80
C VAL A 410 20.72 2.73 -38.27
N PHE A 411 19.96 2.70 -37.17
CA PHE A 411 19.63 1.49 -36.46
C PHE A 411 18.19 1.03 -36.57
N GLU A 412 17.29 1.57 -37.38
CA GLU A 412 15.85 1.18 -37.36
C GLU A 412 15.57 -0.33 -37.46
N GLU A 413 16.47 -1.12 -38.06
CA GLU A 413 16.31 -2.58 -38.23
C GLU A 413 17.02 -3.46 -37.16
N THR A 414 17.77 -2.89 -36.21
CA THR A 414 18.46 -3.68 -35.16
C THR A 414 17.47 -4.27 -34.13
N PRO A 415 17.67 -5.46 -33.57
CA PRO A 415 16.81 -5.96 -32.48
C PRO A 415 16.93 -5.11 -31.21
N GLN A 416 15.80 -4.88 -30.53
CA GLN A 416 15.73 -4.14 -29.26
C GLN A 416 16.20 -5.05 -28.11
N ASN A 417 16.92 -4.49 -27.14
CA ASN A 417 17.09 -5.16 -25.84
C ASN A 417 15.82 -4.91 -25.02
N THR A 418 15.03 -5.96 -24.78
CA THR A 418 13.75 -5.90 -24.06
C THR A 418 13.89 -6.16 -22.56
N ASN A 419 15.12 -6.34 -22.05
CA ASN A 419 15.38 -6.75 -20.67
C ASN A 419 15.35 -5.60 -19.64
N THR A 420 14.90 -4.39 -19.98
CA THR A 420 14.84 -3.24 -19.05
C THR A 420 13.47 -3.04 -18.38
N ASP A 421 12.40 -3.64 -18.92
CA ASP A 421 11.03 -3.53 -18.39
C ASP A 421 10.45 -4.93 -18.19
N VAL A 422 11.06 -5.63 -17.23
CA VAL A 422 10.74 -7.01 -16.90
C VAL A 422 9.73 -7.08 -15.76
N ILE A 423 8.95 -8.17 -15.75
CA ILE A 423 8.06 -8.49 -14.65
C ILE A 423 8.67 -9.70 -13.92
N PRO A 424 9.16 -9.53 -12.68
CA PRO A 424 9.82 -10.58 -11.93
C PRO A 424 8.82 -11.63 -11.42
N ASP A 425 9.31 -12.77 -10.94
CA ASP A 425 8.56 -13.78 -10.17
C ASP A 425 7.24 -14.34 -10.74
N VAL A 426 7.04 -14.26 -12.06
CA VAL A 426 5.87 -14.85 -12.74
C VAL A 426 6.11 -16.27 -13.27
N GLY A 427 7.35 -16.78 -13.23
CA GLY A 427 7.73 -18.08 -13.82
C GLY A 427 6.89 -19.27 -13.35
N PRO A 428 6.75 -19.51 -12.02
CA PRO A 428 5.92 -20.59 -11.49
C PRO A 428 4.44 -20.47 -11.87
N GLU A 429 3.90 -19.25 -11.92
CA GLU A 429 2.52 -19.02 -12.36
C GLU A 429 2.33 -19.31 -13.85
N LEU A 430 3.27 -18.88 -14.70
CA LEU A 430 3.26 -19.20 -16.12
C LEU A 430 3.28 -20.71 -16.37
N GLN A 431 4.08 -21.44 -15.61
CA GLN A 431 4.11 -22.90 -15.66
C GLN A 431 2.76 -23.51 -15.25
N ARG A 432 2.20 -23.08 -14.11
CA ARG A 432 0.92 -23.57 -13.59
C ARG A 432 -0.23 -23.34 -14.59
N ILE A 433 -0.36 -22.12 -15.10
CA ILE A 433 -1.42 -21.75 -16.05
C ILE A 433 -1.26 -22.55 -17.34
N ARG A 434 -0.04 -22.64 -17.89
CA ARG A 434 0.24 -23.43 -19.09
C ARG A 434 -0.19 -24.90 -18.93
N GLU A 435 0.17 -25.53 -17.81
CA GLU A 435 -0.16 -26.93 -17.53
C GLU A 435 -1.66 -27.17 -17.35
N ARG A 436 -2.38 -26.22 -16.74
CA ARG A 436 -3.83 -26.27 -16.60
C ARG A 436 -4.55 -26.06 -17.93
N LEU A 437 -4.08 -25.14 -18.77
CA LEU A 437 -4.58 -24.90 -20.13
C LEU A 437 -4.17 -26.00 -21.15
N ALA A 438 -3.38 -26.98 -20.71
CA ALA A 438 -2.84 -28.07 -21.53
C ALA A 438 -2.03 -27.60 -22.75
N LEU A 439 -1.31 -26.49 -22.60
CA LEU A 439 -0.43 -25.95 -23.64
C LEU A 439 1.00 -26.50 -23.51
N THR A 440 1.66 -26.71 -24.64
CA THR A 440 3.09 -26.95 -24.69
C THR A 440 3.88 -25.64 -24.66
N GLN A 441 5.15 -25.68 -24.25
CA GLN A 441 6.03 -24.50 -24.25
C GLN A 441 6.17 -23.83 -25.63
N SER A 442 5.99 -24.59 -26.72
CA SER A 442 6.02 -24.07 -28.09
C SER A 442 4.75 -23.34 -28.51
N GLU A 443 3.65 -23.55 -27.79
CA GLU A 443 2.34 -22.97 -28.11
C GLU A 443 2.08 -21.67 -27.34
N CYS A 444 3.00 -21.22 -26.48
CA CYS A 444 2.80 -20.04 -25.62
C CYS A 444 3.12 -18.70 -26.32
N GLY A 445 2.98 -18.60 -27.64
CA GLY A 445 3.11 -17.35 -28.39
C GLY A 445 4.54 -16.79 -28.55
N ILE A 446 5.56 -17.39 -27.92
CA ILE A 446 6.97 -16.97 -27.98
C ILE A 446 7.91 -18.15 -28.26
N PRO A 447 9.19 -17.94 -28.62
CA PRO A 447 10.13 -19.04 -28.83
C PRO A 447 10.23 -19.95 -27.59
N ARG A 448 10.11 -21.27 -27.80
CA ARG A 448 10.14 -22.29 -26.74
C ARG A 448 11.32 -22.12 -25.78
N SER A 449 12.51 -21.84 -26.30
CA SER A 449 13.72 -21.64 -25.48
C SER A 449 13.57 -20.45 -24.53
N THR A 450 12.93 -19.37 -24.98
CA THR A 450 12.70 -18.17 -24.17
C THR A 450 11.66 -18.45 -23.08
N PHE A 451 10.54 -19.09 -23.42
CA PHE A 451 9.53 -19.50 -22.45
C PHE A 451 10.09 -20.44 -21.38
N GLN A 452 10.96 -21.38 -21.78
CA GLN A 452 11.63 -22.29 -20.86
C GLN A 452 12.51 -21.57 -19.83
N HIS A 453 13.19 -20.48 -20.20
CA HIS A 453 13.95 -19.68 -19.24
C HIS A 453 13.04 -18.92 -18.28
N TYR A 454 11.84 -18.51 -18.72
CA TYR A 454 10.86 -17.89 -17.85
C TYR A 454 10.35 -18.86 -16.78
N GLU A 455 10.00 -20.09 -17.15
CA GLU A 455 9.57 -21.11 -16.18
C GLU A 455 10.65 -21.49 -15.16
N ARG A 456 11.93 -21.40 -15.56
CA ARG A 456 13.07 -21.72 -14.68
C ARG A 456 13.46 -20.60 -13.73
N GLY A 457 12.99 -19.37 -13.98
CA GLY A 457 13.44 -18.18 -13.26
C GLY A 457 14.74 -17.57 -13.81
N ASP A 458 15.49 -18.26 -14.69
CA ASP A 458 16.74 -17.75 -15.29
C ASP A 458 16.58 -16.41 -16.04
N ARG A 459 15.35 -16.05 -16.42
CA ARG A 459 15.04 -14.82 -17.14
C ARG A 459 13.65 -14.33 -16.78
N HIS A 460 13.53 -13.04 -16.54
CA HIS A 460 12.22 -12.41 -16.35
C HIS A 460 11.61 -12.00 -17.70
N PRO A 461 10.30 -12.21 -17.91
CA PRO A 461 9.63 -11.79 -19.13
C PRO A 461 9.51 -10.27 -19.21
N GLY A 462 9.89 -9.71 -20.36
CA GLY A 462 9.52 -8.34 -20.71
C GLY A 462 8.02 -8.23 -20.99
N ARG A 463 7.41 -7.07 -20.74
CA ARG A 463 5.95 -6.85 -20.91
C ARG A 463 5.37 -7.32 -22.24
N ASP A 464 6.05 -7.09 -23.36
CA ASP A 464 5.54 -7.51 -24.68
C ASP A 464 5.58 -9.04 -24.86
N SER A 465 6.61 -9.68 -24.33
CA SER A 465 6.70 -11.15 -24.33
C SER A 465 5.60 -11.72 -23.44
N LEU A 466 5.38 -11.14 -22.26
CA LEU A 466 4.33 -11.56 -21.35
C LEU A 466 2.94 -11.32 -21.96
N ARG A 467 2.73 -10.19 -22.64
CA ARG A 467 1.48 -9.89 -23.37
C ARG A 467 1.19 -10.93 -24.46
N ALA A 468 2.21 -11.35 -25.21
CA ALA A 468 2.06 -12.40 -26.21
C ALA A 468 1.71 -13.77 -25.60
N VAL A 469 2.25 -14.08 -24.42
CA VAL A 469 1.90 -15.28 -23.66
C VAL A 469 0.45 -15.19 -23.16
N ILE A 470 0.07 -14.07 -22.53
CA ILE A 470 -1.27 -13.82 -21.98
C ILE A 470 -2.33 -13.90 -23.08
N SER A 471 -2.11 -13.24 -24.22
CA SER A 471 -3.08 -13.30 -25.33
C SER A 471 -3.28 -14.72 -25.85
N THR A 472 -2.24 -15.55 -25.80
CA THR A 472 -2.34 -16.97 -26.14
C THR A 472 -3.13 -17.75 -25.09
N PHE A 473 -2.92 -17.46 -23.80
CA PHE A 473 -3.69 -18.05 -22.70
C PHE A 473 -5.18 -17.66 -22.77
N GLU A 474 -5.48 -16.39 -23.01
CA GLU A 474 -6.85 -15.89 -23.18
C GLU A 474 -7.56 -16.53 -24.38
N SER A 475 -6.86 -16.63 -25.52
CA SER A 475 -7.39 -17.32 -26.71
C SER A 475 -7.70 -18.79 -26.39
N ARG A 476 -6.81 -19.48 -25.67
CA ARG A 476 -7.04 -20.87 -25.27
C ARG A 476 -8.20 -20.99 -24.28
N LEU A 477 -8.37 -20.04 -23.38
CA LEU A 477 -9.47 -20.03 -22.41
C LEU A 477 -10.83 -19.90 -23.11
N GLN A 478 -10.92 -19.04 -24.13
CA GLN A 478 -12.13 -18.93 -24.98
C GLN A 478 -12.44 -20.22 -25.75
N GLU A 479 -11.42 -20.92 -26.27
CA GLU A 479 -11.60 -22.23 -26.89
C GLU A 479 -12.17 -23.26 -25.90
N LEU A 480 -11.65 -23.26 -24.66
CA LEU A 480 -12.10 -24.16 -23.59
C LEU A 480 -13.54 -23.85 -23.13
N GLU A 481 -13.95 -22.58 -23.10
CA GLU A 481 -15.35 -22.19 -22.83
C GLU A 481 -16.29 -22.75 -23.90
N SER A 482 -15.93 -22.62 -25.18
CA SER A 482 -16.72 -23.19 -26.28
C SER A 482 -16.77 -24.73 -26.24
N ALA A 483 -15.65 -25.36 -25.88
CA ALA A 483 -15.58 -26.80 -25.66
C ALA A 483 -16.48 -27.25 -24.50
N HIS A 484 -16.55 -26.46 -23.41
CA HIS A 484 -17.40 -26.74 -22.26
C HIS A 484 -18.89 -26.79 -22.63
N GLU A 485 -19.36 -25.82 -23.42
CA GLU A 485 -20.75 -25.79 -23.92
C GLU A 485 -21.05 -27.01 -24.82
N THR A 486 -20.11 -27.34 -25.71
CA THR A 486 -20.24 -28.48 -26.63
C THR A 486 -20.29 -29.82 -25.88
N LEU A 487 -19.65 -29.91 -24.72
CA LEU A 487 -19.60 -31.12 -23.88
C LEU A 487 -20.94 -31.46 -23.20
N VAL A 488 -21.96 -30.58 -23.20
CA VAL A 488 -23.25 -30.76 -22.52
C VAL A 488 -24.19 -31.75 -23.23
N GLU A 489 -24.04 -31.97 -24.53
CA GLU A 489 -24.79 -33.01 -25.28
C GLU A 489 -23.88 -33.89 -26.16
N ALA A 490 -22.57 -33.84 -25.92
CA ALA A 490 -21.57 -34.56 -26.71
C ALA A 490 -21.78 -36.09 -26.75
N ASP A 491 -21.64 -36.65 -27.95
CA ASP A 491 -21.52 -38.09 -28.17
C ASP A 491 -20.06 -38.57 -27.99
N TRP A 492 -19.83 -39.89 -28.07
CA TRP A 492 -18.48 -40.44 -27.86
C TRP A 492 -17.46 -39.96 -28.89
N GLU A 493 -17.89 -39.71 -30.13
CA GLU A 493 -17.01 -39.20 -31.19
C GLU A 493 -16.54 -37.77 -30.86
N THR A 494 -17.44 -36.93 -30.38
CA THR A 494 -17.14 -35.58 -29.89
C THR A 494 -16.24 -35.60 -28.66
N VAL A 495 -16.49 -36.53 -27.71
CA VAL A 495 -15.63 -36.71 -26.51
C VAL A 495 -14.21 -37.14 -26.89
N GLU A 496 -14.06 -38.03 -27.86
CA GLU A 496 -12.74 -38.47 -28.33
C GLU A 496 -12.00 -37.36 -29.08
N CYS A 497 -12.73 -36.52 -29.83
CA CYS A 497 -12.19 -35.33 -30.50
C CYS A 497 -11.65 -34.32 -29.47
N LEU A 498 -12.48 -33.96 -28.48
CA LEU A 498 -12.10 -33.04 -27.40
C LEU A 498 -10.97 -33.61 -26.54
N ARG A 499 -10.94 -34.92 -26.27
CA ARG A 499 -9.82 -35.57 -25.56
C ARG A 499 -8.49 -35.35 -26.28
N GLN A 500 -8.47 -35.48 -27.60
CA GLN A 500 -7.26 -35.28 -28.40
C GLN A 500 -6.84 -33.81 -28.41
N GLU A 501 -7.80 -32.91 -28.53
CA GLU A 501 -7.58 -31.46 -28.50
C GLU A 501 -7.10 -30.93 -27.14
N LEU A 502 -7.52 -31.56 -26.05
CA LEU A 502 -7.09 -31.27 -24.67
C LEU A 502 -5.80 -32.00 -24.27
N GLY A 503 -5.21 -32.80 -25.17
CA GLY A 503 -3.99 -33.56 -24.90
C GLY A 503 -4.11 -34.64 -23.81
N ILE A 504 -5.34 -35.03 -23.43
CA ILE A 504 -5.61 -35.99 -22.37
C ILE A 504 -5.24 -37.39 -22.87
N SER A 505 -4.36 -38.14 -22.19
CA SER A 505 -4.00 -39.47 -22.66
C SER A 505 -5.17 -40.47 -22.54
N GLN A 506 -5.17 -41.54 -23.35
CA GLN A 506 -6.15 -42.62 -23.19
C GLN A 506 -6.06 -43.30 -21.82
N THR A 507 -4.90 -43.22 -21.16
CA THR A 507 -4.68 -43.77 -19.82
C THR A 507 -5.37 -42.89 -18.77
N ASP A 508 -5.26 -41.57 -18.88
CA ASP A 508 -5.86 -40.64 -17.91
C ASP A 508 -7.38 -40.68 -18.00
N LEU A 509 -7.92 -40.72 -19.23
CA LEU A 509 -9.36 -40.91 -19.43
C LEU A 509 -9.82 -42.27 -18.88
N ALA A 510 -9.04 -43.33 -19.08
CA ALA A 510 -9.38 -44.67 -18.57
C ALA A 510 -9.41 -44.72 -17.04
N ASN A 511 -8.45 -44.05 -16.38
CA ASN A 511 -8.41 -43.94 -14.93
C ASN A 511 -9.62 -43.17 -14.38
N GLY A 512 -9.96 -42.04 -15.01
CA GLY A 512 -11.10 -41.20 -14.60
C GLY A 512 -12.46 -41.90 -14.74
N ILE A 513 -12.65 -42.75 -15.75
CA ILE A 513 -13.89 -43.52 -15.94
C ILE A 513 -13.86 -44.93 -15.30
N GLY A 514 -12.75 -45.31 -14.64
CA GLY A 514 -12.58 -46.61 -13.99
C GLY A 514 -12.54 -47.82 -14.93
N VAL A 515 -11.81 -47.73 -16.06
CA VAL A 515 -11.56 -48.85 -16.98
C VAL A 515 -10.07 -49.02 -17.30
N LYS A 516 -9.72 -50.09 -18.02
CA LYS A 516 -8.36 -50.26 -18.55
C LYS A 516 -8.17 -49.42 -19.81
N GLN A 517 -6.97 -48.89 -20.04
CA GLN A 517 -6.61 -48.16 -21.27
C GLN A 517 -6.93 -48.93 -22.55
N THR A 518 -6.80 -50.27 -22.54
CA THR A 518 -7.18 -51.13 -23.67
C THR A 518 -8.66 -51.02 -24.04
N THR A 519 -9.53 -50.77 -23.05
CA THR A 519 -10.97 -50.61 -23.23
C THR A 519 -11.29 -49.27 -23.89
N VAL A 520 -10.65 -48.17 -23.45
CA VAL A 520 -10.76 -46.86 -24.12
C VAL A 520 -10.24 -46.95 -25.56
N SER A 521 -9.12 -47.64 -25.79
CA SER A 521 -8.60 -47.85 -27.14
C SER A 521 -9.56 -48.65 -28.04
N MET A 522 -10.38 -49.56 -27.50
CA MET A 522 -11.40 -50.28 -28.28
C MET A 522 -12.59 -49.38 -28.62
N TYR A 523 -12.96 -48.47 -27.70
CA TYR A 523 -13.99 -47.46 -27.95
C TYR A 523 -13.57 -46.48 -29.05
N SER A 524 -12.33 -45.96 -29.00
CA SER A 524 -11.82 -45.01 -30.01
C SER A 524 -11.68 -45.63 -31.41
N ARG A 525 -11.61 -46.97 -31.53
CA ARG A 525 -11.57 -47.69 -32.82
C ARG A 525 -12.94 -48.13 -33.33
N GLY A 526 -14.00 -47.89 -32.56
CA GLY A 526 -15.36 -48.37 -32.87
C GLY A 526 -15.51 -49.89 -32.78
N GLU A 527 -14.59 -50.59 -32.11
CA GLU A 527 -14.65 -52.04 -31.91
C GLU A 527 -15.73 -52.41 -30.87
N ILE A 528 -16.00 -51.50 -29.93
CA ILE A 528 -17.03 -51.64 -28.88
C ILE A 528 -17.70 -50.27 -28.73
N VAL A 529 -19.04 -50.24 -28.61
CA VAL A 529 -19.80 -49.01 -28.33
C VAL A 529 -19.90 -48.83 -26.81
N PRO A 530 -19.44 -47.71 -26.23
CA PRO A 530 -19.63 -47.42 -24.82
C PRO A 530 -21.12 -47.27 -24.50
N ASP A 531 -21.56 -47.76 -23.34
CA ASP A 531 -22.93 -47.54 -22.90
C ASP A 531 -23.14 -46.06 -22.51
N GLY A 532 -24.40 -45.63 -22.40
CA GLY A 532 -24.73 -44.24 -22.10
C GLY A 532 -24.16 -43.74 -20.76
N GLY A 533 -23.85 -44.63 -19.82
CA GLY A 533 -23.19 -44.29 -18.56
C GLY A 533 -21.70 -43.99 -18.76
N ARG A 534 -20.98 -44.80 -19.54
CA ARG A 534 -19.55 -44.57 -19.83
C ARG A 534 -19.29 -43.29 -20.61
N VAL A 535 -20.21 -42.89 -21.48
CA VAL A 535 -20.14 -41.58 -22.17
C VAL A 535 -20.33 -40.45 -21.15
N GLN A 536 -21.26 -40.60 -20.20
CA GLN A 536 -21.48 -39.63 -19.13
C GLN A 536 -20.27 -39.49 -18.20
N ASP A 537 -19.65 -40.62 -17.81
CA ASP A 537 -18.44 -40.63 -16.98
C ASP A 537 -17.26 -39.94 -17.69
N ALA A 538 -17.06 -40.22 -18.99
CA ALA A 538 -16.00 -39.57 -19.77
C ALA A 538 -16.23 -38.06 -19.91
N ARG A 539 -17.49 -37.64 -20.09
CA ARG A 539 -17.86 -36.22 -20.12
C ARG A 539 -17.60 -35.54 -18.77
N ALA A 540 -17.79 -36.21 -17.65
CA ALA A 540 -17.44 -35.67 -16.34
C ALA A 540 -15.92 -35.44 -16.21
N VAL A 541 -15.09 -36.42 -16.61
CA VAL A 541 -13.62 -36.28 -16.58
C VAL A 541 -13.12 -35.12 -17.43
N LEU A 542 -13.65 -34.96 -18.66
CA LEU A 542 -13.29 -33.83 -19.51
C LEU A 542 -13.80 -32.50 -18.94
N ARG A 543 -14.99 -32.50 -18.33
CA ARG A 543 -15.58 -31.31 -17.71
C ARG A 543 -14.74 -30.81 -16.55
N ASP A 544 -14.37 -31.67 -15.61
CA ASP A 544 -13.53 -31.30 -14.46
C ASP A 544 -12.19 -30.70 -14.93
N ARG A 545 -11.61 -31.26 -16.00
CA ARG A 545 -10.36 -30.74 -16.57
C ARG A 545 -10.54 -29.35 -17.19
N ILE A 546 -11.63 -29.12 -17.92
CA ILE A 546 -11.97 -27.81 -18.49
C ILE A 546 -12.27 -26.80 -17.38
N GLU A 547 -13.09 -27.16 -16.40
CA GLU A 547 -13.43 -26.27 -15.27
C GLU A 547 -12.20 -25.88 -14.45
N SER A 548 -11.27 -26.81 -14.21
CA SER A 548 -9.99 -26.52 -13.57
C SER A 548 -9.11 -25.56 -14.38
N ALA A 549 -9.23 -25.56 -15.71
CA ALA A 549 -8.50 -24.65 -16.58
C ALA A 549 -9.17 -23.26 -16.63
N LEU A 550 -10.50 -23.21 -16.69
CA LEU A 550 -11.28 -21.98 -16.62
C LEU A 550 -11.10 -21.25 -15.27
N ALA A 551 -10.82 -21.97 -14.19
CA ALA A 551 -10.49 -21.40 -12.89
C ALA A 551 -9.22 -20.51 -12.89
N GLU A 552 -8.34 -20.63 -13.90
CA GLU A 552 -7.17 -19.75 -14.05
C GLU A 552 -7.50 -18.38 -14.66
N ALA A 553 -8.75 -18.12 -15.05
CA ALA A 553 -9.14 -16.84 -15.66
C ALA A 553 -8.74 -15.63 -14.80
N ASP A 554 -8.90 -15.70 -13.48
CA ASP A 554 -8.53 -14.61 -12.58
C ASP A 554 -7.01 -14.46 -12.43
N SER A 555 -6.25 -15.55 -12.53
CA SER A 555 -4.78 -15.50 -12.52
C SER A 555 -4.24 -14.88 -13.81
N ILE A 556 -4.84 -15.19 -14.96
CA ILE A 556 -4.52 -14.56 -16.25
C ILE A 556 -4.85 -13.07 -16.22
N ARG A 557 -6.00 -12.68 -15.63
CA ARG A 557 -6.35 -11.27 -15.42
C ARG A 557 -5.35 -10.56 -14.51
N ALA A 558 -4.87 -11.19 -13.44
CA ALA A 558 -3.86 -10.62 -12.56
C ALA A 558 -2.54 -10.35 -13.31
N LEU A 559 -2.07 -11.32 -14.11
CA LEU A 559 -0.91 -11.12 -15.00
C LEU A 559 -1.13 -10.00 -16.02
N SER A 560 -2.36 -9.87 -16.56
CA SER A 560 -2.71 -8.79 -17.48
C SER A 560 -2.60 -7.42 -16.81
N ARG A 561 -3.12 -7.26 -15.58
CA ARG A 561 -2.97 -6.03 -14.79
C ARG A 561 -1.51 -5.65 -14.57
N LEU A 562 -0.63 -6.62 -14.28
CA LEU A 562 0.80 -6.34 -14.15
C LEU A 562 1.40 -5.80 -15.46
N VAL A 563 0.96 -6.27 -16.63
CA VAL A 563 1.44 -5.85 -17.96
C VAL A 563 0.87 -4.51 -18.42
N GLU A 564 -0.34 -4.19 -18.00
CA GLU A 564 -1.04 -2.95 -18.37
C GLU A 564 -0.77 -1.81 -17.39
N GLY A 565 -0.51 -2.12 -16.12
CA GLY A 565 -0.37 -1.15 -15.04
C GLY A 565 0.81 -0.18 -15.16
N ASP A 566 0.77 0.81 -14.27
CA ASP A 566 1.70 1.95 -14.21
C ASP A 566 2.94 1.69 -13.36
N LEU A 567 3.11 0.48 -12.83
CA LEU A 567 4.30 0.07 -12.10
C LEU A 567 5.36 -0.51 -13.04
N ALA A 568 6.61 -0.34 -12.67
CA ALA A 568 7.77 -1.06 -13.18
C ALA A 568 8.52 -1.64 -11.97
N TRP A 569 9.49 -2.51 -12.25
CA TRP A 569 10.22 -3.25 -11.22
C TRP A 569 11.70 -2.95 -11.36
N ALA A 570 12.30 -2.39 -10.31
CA ALA A 570 13.73 -2.12 -10.23
C ALA A 570 14.36 -3.11 -9.25
N GLU A 571 15.47 -3.71 -9.64
CA GLU A 571 16.21 -4.67 -8.83
C GLU A 571 17.07 -3.92 -7.80
N ILE A 572 17.08 -4.37 -6.55
CA ILE A 572 18.00 -3.85 -5.53
C ILE A 572 19.41 -4.32 -5.87
N THR A 573 20.31 -3.39 -6.15
CA THR A 573 21.70 -3.71 -6.49
C THR A 573 22.61 -3.76 -5.28
N ASP A 574 22.26 -3.06 -4.21
CA ASP A 574 23.10 -2.89 -3.01
C ASP A 574 22.23 -2.44 -1.83
N ILE A 575 22.45 -3.02 -0.65
CA ILE A 575 21.83 -2.61 0.62
C ILE A 575 22.92 -2.43 1.68
N GLU A 576 23.05 -1.21 2.21
CA GLU A 576 24.03 -0.88 3.25
C GLU A 576 23.32 -0.50 4.56
N GLU A 577 23.79 -1.04 5.69
CA GLU A 577 23.48 -0.50 7.02
C GLU A 577 24.23 0.82 7.22
N VAL A 578 23.50 1.86 7.60
CA VAL A 578 24.03 3.21 7.79
C VAL A 578 23.70 3.70 9.20
N ASP A 579 24.73 4.13 9.93
CA ASP A 579 24.55 4.89 11.18
C ASP A 579 24.19 6.34 10.81
N PRO A 580 22.99 6.83 11.15
CA PRO A 580 22.59 8.19 10.78
C PRO A 580 23.43 9.23 11.54
N ASP A 581 23.98 10.20 10.82
CA ASP A 581 24.67 11.37 11.39
C ASP A 581 23.72 12.56 11.65
N TYR A 582 22.41 12.30 11.60
CA TYR A 582 21.34 13.25 11.76
C TYR A 582 20.33 12.79 12.82
N ASP A 583 19.69 13.76 13.48
CA ASP A 583 18.83 13.47 14.63
C ASP A 583 17.38 13.11 14.22
N TRP A 584 16.95 13.40 12.99
CA TRP A 584 15.52 13.33 12.60
C TRP A 584 15.27 12.60 11.28
N VAL A 585 14.24 11.76 11.28
CA VAL A 585 13.61 11.08 10.14
C VAL A 585 12.16 11.54 9.96
N TYR A 586 11.61 11.35 8.76
CA TYR A 586 10.35 11.97 8.36
C TYR A 586 9.43 10.96 7.63
N ASP A 587 8.12 11.14 7.73
CA ASP A 587 7.11 10.32 7.03
C ASP A 587 5.87 11.14 6.64
N LEU A 588 5.11 10.64 5.66
CA LEU A 588 3.84 11.20 5.21
C LEU A 588 2.73 10.14 5.32
N GLU A 589 1.62 10.52 5.94
CA GLU A 589 0.43 9.66 6.03
C GLU A 589 -0.55 10.01 4.93
N VAL A 590 -0.67 9.14 3.92
CA VAL A 590 -1.52 9.37 2.74
C VAL A 590 -2.87 8.68 2.85
N GLU A 591 -3.93 9.44 2.58
CA GLU A 591 -5.32 9.01 2.67
C GLU A 591 -5.64 7.78 1.81
N GLY A 592 -6.30 6.79 2.44
CA GLY A 592 -6.93 5.62 1.83
C GLY A 592 -5.97 4.56 1.28
N THR A 593 -4.83 4.99 0.75
CA THR A 593 -3.85 4.18 0.03
C THR A 593 -2.60 3.91 0.84
N HIS A 594 -2.32 4.74 1.87
CA HIS A 594 -1.21 4.54 2.79
C HIS A 594 0.15 4.35 2.08
N SER A 595 0.29 4.97 0.91
CA SER A 595 1.48 4.92 0.07
C SER A 595 1.75 6.27 -0.55
N TYR A 596 3.02 6.56 -0.79
CA TYR A 596 3.45 7.73 -1.53
C TYR A 596 4.73 7.40 -2.30
N LEU A 597 5.05 8.27 -3.25
CA LEU A 597 6.25 8.14 -4.06
C LEU A 597 7.42 8.93 -3.46
N SER A 598 8.43 8.22 -2.97
CA SER A 598 9.68 8.78 -2.45
C SER A 598 10.87 8.33 -3.30
N ASN A 599 11.67 9.26 -3.81
CA ASN A 599 12.79 9.02 -4.72
C ASN A 599 12.45 8.07 -5.89
N ASN A 600 11.20 8.12 -6.38
CA ASN A 600 10.62 7.21 -7.39
C ASN A 600 10.47 5.74 -6.95
N VAL A 601 10.30 5.49 -5.65
CA VAL A 601 9.95 4.18 -5.08
C VAL A 601 8.66 4.33 -4.28
N LEU A 602 7.83 3.28 -4.32
CA LEU A 602 6.53 3.26 -3.66
C LEU A 602 6.60 2.57 -2.28
N SER A 603 6.20 3.28 -1.22
CA SER A 603 6.20 2.82 0.18
C SER A 603 4.80 2.46 0.70
N HIS A 604 4.62 1.66 1.76
CA HIS A 604 3.29 1.20 2.25
C HIS A 604 3.07 1.17 3.78
N ASN A 605 1.86 1.44 4.29
CA ASN A 605 1.64 1.57 5.75
C ASN A 605 0.78 0.53 6.54
N SER A 606 0.24 -0.61 6.04
CA SER A 606 -0.52 -1.61 6.91
C SER A 606 -0.49 -3.12 6.53
N GLN A 607 -0.03 -4.05 7.41
CA GLN A 607 0.18 -5.49 7.06
C GLN A 607 -0.89 -6.53 7.56
N ILE A 608 -1.45 -6.43 8.79
CA ILE A 608 -2.33 -7.49 9.38
C ILE A 608 -3.67 -7.65 8.65
N LEU A 609 -4.39 -6.54 8.42
CA LEU A 609 -5.70 -6.55 7.76
C LEU A 609 -5.62 -7.13 6.34
N GLN A 610 -4.50 -6.87 5.65
CA GLN A 610 -4.25 -7.42 4.32
C GLN A 610 -4.03 -8.94 4.35
N TYR A 611 -3.33 -9.48 5.34
CA TYR A 611 -3.14 -10.93 5.45
C TYR A 611 -4.48 -11.66 5.64
N ILE A 612 -5.40 -11.09 6.41
CA ILE A 612 -6.72 -11.67 6.71
C ILE A 612 -7.60 -11.78 5.46
N ARG A 613 -7.44 -10.86 4.50
CA ARG A 613 -8.08 -10.94 3.18
C ARG A 613 -7.76 -12.27 2.49
N HIS A 614 -6.53 -12.77 2.67
CA HIS A 614 -6.04 -13.97 2.01
C HIS A 614 -6.51 -15.26 2.70
N ILE A 615 -6.61 -15.30 4.02
CA ILE A 615 -7.03 -16.53 4.74
C ILE A 615 -8.55 -16.67 4.91
N ALA A 616 -9.31 -15.56 4.86
CA ALA A 616 -10.77 -15.60 5.02
C ALA A 616 -11.46 -16.23 3.78
N PRO A 617 -12.48 -17.11 3.96
CA PRO A 617 -13.23 -17.68 2.83
C PRO A 617 -14.01 -16.64 2.00
N ARG A 618 -14.39 -15.54 2.64
CA ARG A 618 -15.05 -14.38 2.04
C ARG A 618 -14.66 -13.16 2.86
N SER A 619 -14.02 -12.18 2.24
CA SER A 619 -13.60 -10.94 2.87
C SER A 619 -13.93 -9.76 1.96
N VAL A 620 -14.27 -8.63 2.57
CA VAL A 620 -14.34 -7.33 1.91
C VAL A 620 -13.51 -6.38 2.73
N TYR A 621 -12.56 -5.72 2.09
CA TYR A 621 -11.73 -4.70 2.71
C TYR A 621 -12.25 -3.32 2.32
N THR A 622 -12.22 -2.37 3.24
CA THR A 622 -12.58 -0.98 2.97
C THR A 622 -11.90 -0.04 3.96
N SER A 623 -11.58 1.18 3.56
CA SER A 623 -11.05 2.23 4.46
C SER A 623 -12.21 3.08 4.99
N GLY A 624 -12.12 3.49 6.25
CA GLY A 624 -13.10 4.33 6.91
C GLY A 624 -13.30 5.68 6.22
N LYS A 625 -12.22 6.33 5.77
CA LYS A 625 -12.32 7.64 5.13
C LYS A 625 -12.90 7.57 3.70
N GLY A 626 -12.62 6.49 2.97
CA GLY A 626 -13.15 6.23 1.62
C GLY A 626 -14.58 5.65 1.58
N SER A 627 -15.17 5.36 2.74
CA SER A 627 -16.44 4.65 2.86
C SER A 627 -17.59 5.56 3.29
N SER A 628 -18.50 5.86 2.36
CA SER A 628 -19.78 6.49 2.72
C SER A 628 -20.78 5.47 3.29
N ALA A 629 -21.81 5.94 4.00
CA ALA A 629 -22.91 5.13 4.49
C ALA A 629 -23.52 4.28 3.37
N ALA A 630 -23.62 4.82 2.16
CA ALA A 630 -24.11 4.11 0.97
C ALA A 630 -23.13 3.01 0.51
N GLY A 631 -21.83 3.28 0.56
CA GLY A 631 -20.75 2.33 0.25
C GLY A 631 -20.61 1.21 1.27
N LEU A 632 -20.92 1.45 2.54
CA LEU A 632 -20.94 0.42 3.59
C LEU A 632 -22.21 -0.43 3.54
N THR A 633 -23.35 0.19 3.28
CA THR A 633 -24.67 -0.45 3.39
C THR A 633 -25.21 -0.90 2.05
N ALA A 634 -26.00 -0.06 1.37
CA ALA A 634 -26.41 -0.24 -0.01
C ALA A 634 -27.00 1.06 -0.59
N ALA A 635 -26.88 1.21 -1.89
CA ALA A 635 -27.35 2.35 -2.65
C ALA A 635 -28.48 1.96 -3.62
N ALA A 636 -29.41 2.87 -3.88
CA ALA A 636 -30.38 2.71 -4.96
C ALA A 636 -29.84 3.43 -6.20
N VAL A 637 -29.50 2.67 -7.23
CA VAL A 637 -28.93 3.18 -8.49
C VAL A 637 -29.97 3.00 -9.59
N ARG A 638 -29.89 3.84 -10.62
CA ARG A 638 -30.80 3.80 -11.75
C ARG A 638 -30.16 2.97 -12.85
N ASP A 639 -30.87 1.95 -13.34
CA ASP A 639 -30.35 1.07 -14.38
C ASP A 639 -30.56 1.70 -15.78
N ASP A 640 -29.52 1.71 -16.59
CA ASP A 640 -29.52 2.28 -17.95
C ASP A 640 -29.79 1.21 -19.04
N PHE A 641 -29.94 -0.07 -18.68
CA PHE A 641 -30.02 -1.20 -19.62
C PHE A 641 -31.44 -1.69 -20.00
N GLY A 642 -32.49 -0.89 -19.78
CA GLY A 642 -33.86 -1.27 -20.16
C GLY A 642 -34.73 -0.12 -20.66
N ASP A 643 -35.75 -0.44 -21.46
CA ASP A 643 -36.76 0.50 -22.02
C ASP A 643 -37.69 1.13 -20.93
N GLY A 644 -37.30 1.04 -19.65
CA GLY A 644 -38.01 1.57 -18.50
C GLY A 644 -37.05 1.99 -17.40
N GLN A 645 -37.28 3.16 -16.81
CA GLN A 645 -36.50 3.75 -15.70
C GLN A 645 -36.70 2.94 -14.40
N GLN A 646 -36.11 1.74 -14.30
CA GLN A 646 -36.17 0.92 -13.09
C GLN A 646 -34.99 1.22 -12.17
N TRP A 647 -35.30 1.36 -10.88
CA TRP A 647 -34.32 1.49 -9.81
C TRP A 647 -33.84 0.10 -9.39
N SER A 648 -32.53 -0.08 -9.26
CA SER A 648 -31.86 -1.28 -8.74
C SER A 648 -31.17 -0.97 -7.41
N LEU A 649 -30.87 -1.99 -6.61
CA LEU A 649 -30.11 -1.86 -5.37
C LEU A 649 -28.69 -2.40 -5.58
N GLU A 650 -27.69 -1.59 -5.29
CA GLU A 650 -26.28 -1.99 -5.23
C GLU A 650 -25.87 -2.23 -3.78
N ALA A 651 -25.29 -3.40 -3.52
CA ALA A 651 -24.84 -3.82 -2.20
C ALA A 651 -23.51 -3.15 -1.83
N GLY A 652 -23.44 -2.58 -0.63
CA GLY A 652 -22.22 -2.04 -0.04
C GLY A 652 -21.38 -3.10 0.67
N ALA A 653 -20.24 -2.69 1.23
CA ALA A 653 -19.21 -3.55 1.77
C ALA A 653 -19.72 -4.56 2.82
N LEU A 654 -20.56 -4.14 3.77
CA LEU A 654 -21.08 -5.01 4.84
C LEU A 654 -22.09 -6.05 4.32
N VAL A 655 -22.81 -5.73 3.25
CA VAL A 655 -23.73 -6.66 2.58
C VAL A 655 -22.96 -7.63 1.69
N LEU A 656 -21.95 -7.14 0.97
CA LEU A 656 -21.05 -7.96 0.15
C LEU A 656 -20.25 -8.95 1.00
N ALA A 657 -19.96 -8.60 2.25
CA ALA A 657 -19.28 -9.45 3.22
C ALA A 657 -20.20 -10.47 3.92
N ASP A 658 -21.48 -10.63 3.57
CA ASP A 658 -22.41 -11.55 4.26
C ASP A 658 -21.83 -12.98 4.40
N LYS A 659 -21.83 -13.49 5.64
CA LYS A 659 -21.18 -14.73 6.12
C LYS A 659 -19.66 -14.75 6.06
N GLY A 660 -19.00 -13.63 5.81
CA GLY A 660 -17.55 -13.47 5.78
C GLY A 660 -17.05 -12.49 6.84
N VAL A 661 -15.92 -11.87 6.55
CA VAL A 661 -15.32 -10.78 7.35
C VAL A 661 -15.38 -9.48 6.56
N ALA A 662 -15.83 -8.41 7.20
CA ALA A 662 -15.63 -7.04 6.72
C ALA A 662 -14.42 -6.47 7.47
N ALA A 663 -13.32 -6.24 6.76
CA ALA A 663 -12.13 -5.59 7.30
C ALA A 663 -12.25 -4.09 7.02
N VAL A 664 -12.30 -3.27 8.07
CA VAL A 664 -12.41 -1.81 7.96
C VAL A 664 -11.21 -1.17 8.62
N ASP A 665 -10.37 -0.50 7.84
CA ASP A 665 -9.24 0.27 8.36
C ASP A 665 -9.69 1.71 8.70
N GLU A 666 -8.95 2.39 9.58
CA GLU A 666 -9.20 3.77 10.00
C GLU A 666 -10.65 4.07 10.41
N LEU A 667 -11.23 3.23 11.26
CA LEU A 667 -12.60 3.40 11.74
C LEU A 667 -12.83 4.76 12.42
N ASP A 668 -11.81 5.32 13.06
CA ASP A 668 -11.84 6.63 13.70
C ASP A 668 -12.03 7.78 12.70
N LYS A 669 -11.62 7.62 11.43
CA LYS A 669 -11.69 8.66 10.39
C LYS A 669 -13.03 8.73 9.65
N MET A 670 -13.99 7.86 9.97
CA MET A 670 -15.32 7.91 9.36
C MET A 670 -16.13 9.10 9.85
N ALA A 671 -16.92 9.68 8.94
CA ALA A 671 -17.91 10.69 9.32
C ALA A 671 -18.96 10.09 10.28
N PRO A 672 -19.46 10.86 11.27
CA PRO A 672 -20.43 10.36 12.25
C PRO A 672 -21.70 9.74 11.64
N ASP A 673 -22.19 10.30 10.53
CA ASP A 673 -23.36 9.76 9.80
C ASP A 673 -23.07 8.39 9.16
N ASP A 674 -21.83 8.17 8.71
CA ASP A 674 -21.39 6.90 8.10
C ASP A 674 -21.15 5.84 9.18
N ARG A 675 -20.57 6.23 10.33
CA ARG A 675 -20.45 5.38 11.53
C ARG A 675 -21.84 4.93 12.02
N SER A 676 -22.82 5.83 12.00
CA SER A 676 -24.19 5.55 12.40
C SER A 676 -24.85 4.45 11.56
N ALA A 677 -24.53 4.38 10.27
CA ALA A 677 -25.08 3.37 9.35
C ALA A 677 -24.62 1.93 9.70
N MET A 678 -23.48 1.78 10.39
CA MET A 678 -23.00 0.48 10.84
C MET A 678 -23.75 -0.06 12.07
N HIS A 679 -24.39 0.80 12.88
CA HIS A 679 -25.06 0.36 14.10
C HIS A 679 -26.14 -0.69 13.85
N GLU A 680 -26.95 -0.50 12.82
CA GLU A 680 -28.00 -1.46 12.44
C GLU A 680 -27.37 -2.77 11.97
N ALA A 681 -26.34 -2.69 11.13
CA ALA A 681 -25.64 -3.85 10.58
C ALA A 681 -24.97 -4.70 11.66
N LEU A 682 -24.30 -4.08 12.65
CA LEU A 682 -23.60 -4.77 13.73
C LEU A 682 -24.56 -5.34 14.79
N GLU A 683 -25.65 -4.64 15.08
CA GLU A 683 -26.64 -5.09 16.08
C GLU A 683 -27.59 -6.15 15.52
N GLN A 684 -28.18 -5.89 14.35
CA GLN A 684 -29.27 -6.71 13.79
C GLN A 684 -28.79 -7.70 12.72
N GLN A 685 -27.55 -7.56 12.21
CA GLN A 685 -27.03 -8.32 11.07
C GLN A 685 -27.90 -8.21 9.80
N SER A 686 -28.59 -7.09 9.68
CA SER A 686 -29.41 -6.72 8.53
C SER A 686 -29.45 -5.21 8.38
N ILE A 687 -29.66 -4.75 7.15
CA ILE A 687 -29.80 -3.34 6.80
C ILE A 687 -31.14 -3.16 6.10
N SER A 688 -31.98 -2.29 6.64
CA SER A 688 -33.27 -1.92 6.05
C SER A 688 -33.14 -0.67 5.17
N ILE A 689 -33.54 -0.79 3.91
CA ILE A 689 -33.46 0.30 2.94
C ILE A 689 -34.86 0.62 2.43
N SER A 690 -35.21 1.90 2.56
CA SER A 690 -36.43 2.49 2.01
C SER A 690 -36.05 3.70 1.15
N LYS A 691 -35.59 3.45 -0.09
CA LYS A 691 -35.15 4.48 -1.05
C LYS A 691 -35.76 4.25 -2.43
N ALA A 692 -36.10 5.33 -3.13
CA ALA A 692 -36.64 5.30 -4.50
C ALA A 692 -37.85 4.37 -4.73
N GLY A 693 -38.69 4.17 -3.70
CA GLY A 693 -39.85 3.28 -3.76
C GLY A 693 -39.52 1.79 -3.56
N ILE A 694 -38.25 1.44 -3.35
CA ILE A 694 -37.80 0.10 -2.97
C ILE A 694 -37.75 0.04 -1.45
N ASN A 695 -38.49 -0.90 -0.86
CA ASN A 695 -38.40 -1.25 0.55
C ASN A 695 -37.88 -2.68 0.67
N ALA A 696 -36.62 -2.83 1.06
CA ALA A 696 -35.93 -4.11 1.12
C ALA A 696 -35.05 -4.20 2.36
N THR A 697 -34.90 -5.41 2.90
CA THR A 697 -33.98 -5.70 3.99
C THR A 697 -32.88 -6.61 3.47
N LEU A 698 -31.65 -6.11 3.45
CA LEU A 698 -30.46 -6.85 3.04
C LEU A 698 -29.82 -7.50 4.26
N LYS A 699 -29.22 -8.68 4.09
CA LYS A 699 -28.52 -9.39 5.16
C LYS A 699 -27.06 -8.96 5.18
N SER A 700 -26.53 -8.69 6.36
CA SER A 700 -25.14 -8.27 6.60
C SER A 700 -24.54 -9.12 7.72
N ARG A 701 -24.65 -10.45 7.62
CA ARG A 701 -24.22 -11.41 8.65
C ARG A 701 -22.70 -11.62 8.58
N CYS A 702 -21.95 -10.55 8.73
CA CYS A 702 -20.50 -10.56 8.67
C CYS A 702 -19.89 -10.31 10.05
N ALA A 703 -18.67 -10.79 10.25
CA ALA A 703 -17.84 -10.36 11.36
C ALA A 703 -17.12 -9.06 10.94
N LEU A 704 -17.16 -8.04 11.80
CA LEU A 704 -16.38 -6.81 11.60
C LEU A 704 -15.00 -6.98 12.24
N LEU A 705 -13.95 -6.75 11.46
CA LEU A 705 -12.60 -6.56 11.93
C LEU A 705 -12.21 -5.11 11.64
N GLY A 706 -12.13 -4.31 12.68
CA GLY A 706 -11.77 -2.90 12.61
C GLY A 706 -10.31 -2.67 12.93
N ALA A 707 -9.67 -1.71 12.27
CA ALA A 707 -8.54 -1.00 12.84
C ALA A 707 -8.91 0.47 13.08
N ALA A 708 -8.40 1.03 14.15
CA ALA A 708 -8.53 2.44 14.48
C ALA A 708 -7.21 2.93 15.07
N ASN A 709 -7.01 4.24 15.04
CA ASN A 709 -5.86 4.89 15.66
C ASN A 709 -6.31 5.69 16.89
N PRO A 710 -5.45 5.86 17.91
CA PRO A 710 -5.71 6.80 18.98
C PRO A 710 -5.75 8.23 18.46
N GLU A 711 -6.53 9.11 19.09
CA GLU A 711 -6.77 10.50 18.68
C GLU A 711 -5.47 11.31 18.52
N LEU A 712 -4.49 11.04 19.39
CA LEU A 712 -3.18 11.68 19.39
C LEU A 712 -2.11 10.89 18.64
N GLY A 713 -2.47 9.84 17.89
CA GLY A 713 -1.51 8.98 17.20
C GLY A 713 -0.69 8.07 18.13
N ARG A 714 -0.66 8.31 19.44
CA ARG A 714 -0.22 7.36 20.46
C ARG A 714 -1.16 7.33 21.65
N PHE A 715 -1.10 6.24 22.41
CA PHE A 715 -1.77 6.17 23.72
C PHE A 715 -1.04 7.01 24.77
N ASP A 716 -1.72 8.02 25.30
CA ASP A 716 -1.38 8.72 26.54
C ASP A 716 -1.51 7.78 27.74
N ARG A 717 -0.50 7.80 28.61
CA ARG A 717 -0.37 6.97 29.82
C ARG A 717 -1.20 7.49 31.00
N TYR A 718 -1.65 8.74 30.96
CA TYR A 718 -2.50 9.34 32.00
C TYR A 718 -4.00 9.19 31.71
N GLU A 719 -4.31 8.77 30.48
CA GLU A 719 -5.66 8.53 30.01
C GLU A 719 -5.94 7.05 29.77
N THR A 720 -7.21 6.70 29.77
CA THR A 720 -7.66 5.35 29.48
C THR A 720 -7.70 5.13 27.97
N PRO A 721 -7.30 3.95 27.45
CA PRO A 721 -7.38 3.68 26.01
C PRO A 721 -8.78 3.89 25.41
N ALA A 722 -9.84 3.64 26.19
CA ALA A 722 -11.22 3.82 25.76
C ALA A 722 -11.58 5.28 25.44
N ASN A 723 -11.03 6.26 26.16
CA ASN A 723 -11.26 7.69 25.92
C ASN A 723 -10.51 8.21 24.69
N GLN A 724 -9.39 7.57 24.36
CA GLN A 724 -8.46 8.04 23.35
C GLN A 724 -8.82 7.55 21.95
N ILE A 725 -9.90 6.80 21.82
CA ILE A 725 -10.42 6.32 20.54
C ILE A 725 -11.58 7.22 20.15
N ASP A 726 -11.49 7.92 19.01
CA ASP A 726 -12.61 8.72 18.48
C ASP A 726 -13.72 7.81 17.92
N LEU A 727 -14.40 7.10 18.80
CA LEU A 727 -15.59 6.30 18.48
C LEU A 727 -16.64 6.50 19.58
N GLU A 728 -17.90 6.58 19.18
CA GLU A 728 -18.98 6.71 20.15
C GLU A 728 -19.02 5.48 21.09
N PRO A 729 -19.28 5.65 22.41
CA PRO A 729 -19.37 4.53 23.37
C PRO A 729 -20.37 3.45 22.94
N ALA A 730 -21.43 3.84 22.21
CA ALA A 730 -22.40 2.93 21.64
C ALA A 730 -21.80 1.99 20.56
N LEU A 731 -20.78 2.43 19.81
CA LEU A 731 -20.06 1.61 18.83
C LEU A 731 -18.98 0.77 19.50
N ILE A 732 -18.21 1.35 20.43
CA ILE A 732 -17.18 0.65 21.23
C ILE A 732 -17.81 -0.57 21.93
N SER A 733 -18.95 -0.38 22.59
CA SER A 733 -19.67 -1.46 23.30
C SER A 733 -20.26 -2.56 22.39
N ARG A 734 -20.23 -2.40 21.06
CA ARG A 734 -20.67 -3.42 20.09
C ARG A 734 -19.54 -4.32 19.62
N PHE A 735 -18.29 -3.91 19.82
CA PHE A 735 -17.13 -4.77 19.66
C PHE A 735 -17.09 -5.78 20.81
N ASP A 736 -16.98 -7.05 20.44
CA ASP A 736 -16.86 -8.14 21.41
C ASP A 736 -15.48 -8.07 22.07
N LEU A 737 -14.42 -7.80 21.28
CA LEU A 737 -13.04 -7.64 21.70
C LEU A 737 -12.42 -6.35 21.12
N ILE A 738 -11.57 -5.69 21.91
CA ILE A 738 -10.80 -4.52 21.49
C ILE A 738 -9.38 -4.72 21.98
N PHE A 739 -8.41 -4.80 21.08
CA PHE A 739 -7.00 -4.97 21.44
C PHE A 739 -6.28 -3.64 21.30
N THR A 740 -5.48 -3.28 22.30
CA THR A 740 -4.62 -2.10 22.24
C THR A 740 -3.20 -2.56 21.91
N VAL A 741 -2.70 -2.15 20.76
CA VAL A 741 -1.31 -2.34 20.35
C VAL A 741 -0.54 -1.12 20.84
N THR A 742 0.17 -1.30 21.96
CA THR A 742 1.05 -0.26 22.53
C THR A 742 2.50 -0.68 22.36
N ASP A 743 3.33 0.23 21.88
CA ASP A 743 4.77 0.04 21.77
C ASP A 743 5.42 0.40 23.12
N GLN A 744 5.61 -0.61 23.98
CA GLN A 744 6.32 -0.46 25.25
C GLN A 744 7.65 -1.20 25.16
N PRO A 745 8.80 -0.53 25.32
CA PRO A 745 10.11 -1.16 25.23
C PRO A 745 10.27 -2.22 26.34
N ASP A 746 10.51 -3.47 25.93
CA ASP A 746 10.64 -4.63 26.80
C ASP A 746 11.79 -5.49 26.29
N GLN A 747 12.89 -5.51 27.05
CA GLN A 747 14.15 -6.15 26.64
C GLN A 747 13.99 -7.63 26.23
N GLU A 748 13.07 -8.37 26.84
CA GLU A 748 12.88 -9.79 26.52
C GLU A 748 12.02 -9.94 25.24
N LYS A 749 10.96 -9.14 25.10
CA LYS A 749 10.13 -9.13 23.88
C LYS A 749 10.89 -8.61 22.68
N ASP A 750 11.67 -7.55 22.84
CA ASP A 750 12.47 -6.92 21.79
C ASP A 750 13.56 -7.88 21.29
N ALA A 751 14.21 -8.62 22.20
CA ALA A 751 15.20 -9.62 21.84
C ALA A 751 14.59 -10.79 21.03
N ASN A 752 13.40 -11.25 21.42
CA ASN A 752 12.73 -12.33 20.69
C ASN A 752 12.15 -11.85 19.35
N LEU A 753 11.64 -10.62 19.27
CA LEU A 753 11.24 -9.96 18.03
C LEU A 753 12.43 -9.87 17.05
N ALA A 754 13.56 -9.37 17.53
CA ALA A 754 14.79 -9.31 16.76
C ALA A 754 15.25 -10.70 16.30
N GLU A 755 15.21 -11.72 17.18
CA GLU A 755 15.56 -13.09 16.81
C GLU A 755 14.60 -13.66 15.74
N HIS A 756 13.30 -13.35 15.80
CA HIS A 756 12.30 -13.77 14.83
C HIS A 756 12.52 -13.14 13.45
N ILE A 757 12.79 -11.83 13.42
CA ILE A 757 13.13 -11.10 12.20
C ILE A 757 14.41 -11.67 11.58
N LEU A 758 15.47 -11.85 12.38
CA LEU A 758 16.75 -12.38 11.90
C LEU A 758 16.64 -13.82 11.37
N ARG A 759 15.80 -14.66 11.97
CA ARG A 759 15.53 -16.02 11.47
C ARG A 759 14.74 -16.01 10.16
N THR A 760 13.77 -15.11 10.04
CA THR A 760 13.00 -14.87 8.81
C THR A 760 13.93 -14.50 7.66
N ASN A 761 14.84 -13.56 7.93
CA ASN A 761 15.88 -13.15 6.99
C ASN A 761 16.86 -14.27 6.65
N TYR A 762 17.35 -15.00 7.65
CA TYR A 762 18.28 -16.12 7.44
C TYR A 762 17.68 -17.24 6.56
N ALA A 763 16.39 -17.53 6.72
CA ALA A 763 15.68 -18.46 5.85
C ALA A 763 15.57 -17.95 4.40
N GLY A 764 15.27 -16.65 4.23
CA GLY A 764 15.29 -15.97 2.94
C GLY A 764 16.68 -16.02 2.28
N GLU A 765 17.73 -15.67 3.02
CA GLU A 765 19.13 -15.70 2.59
C GLU A 765 19.54 -17.09 2.09
N LEU A 766 19.26 -18.15 2.85
CA LEU A 766 19.62 -19.53 2.46
C LEU A 766 18.90 -19.99 1.18
N ASN A 767 17.63 -19.61 1.02
CA ASN A 767 16.86 -19.90 -0.19
C ASN A 767 17.46 -19.18 -1.41
N THR A 768 17.79 -17.89 -1.26
CA THR A 768 18.45 -17.07 -2.28
C THR A 768 19.83 -17.63 -2.63
N HIS A 769 20.65 -17.96 -1.62
CA HIS A 769 21.99 -18.52 -1.80
C HIS A 769 21.99 -19.87 -2.54
N ARG A 770 20.91 -20.65 -2.43
CA ARG A 770 20.74 -21.91 -3.18
C ARG A 770 20.36 -21.67 -4.64
N ASN A 771 19.45 -20.73 -4.90
CA ASN A 771 18.87 -20.51 -6.22
C ASN A 771 19.80 -19.67 -7.13
N GLU A 772 20.51 -18.69 -6.57
CA GLU A 772 21.33 -17.74 -7.33
C GLU A 772 22.83 -18.10 -7.39
N VAL A 773 23.37 -18.76 -6.36
CA VAL A 773 24.82 -19.08 -6.32
C VAL A 773 25.09 -20.48 -6.88
N SER A 774 25.57 -20.51 -8.13
CA SER A 774 25.94 -21.74 -8.86
C SER A 774 27.02 -22.63 -8.21
N THR A 775 27.71 -22.15 -7.15
CA THR A 775 28.71 -22.90 -6.35
C THR A 775 28.30 -23.07 -4.88
N SER A 776 27.01 -22.95 -4.58
CA SER A 776 26.48 -23.07 -3.24
C SER A 776 26.75 -24.45 -2.62
N ASN A 777 27.27 -24.44 -1.38
CA ASN A 777 27.38 -25.63 -0.53
C ASN A 777 26.11 -25.83 0.34
N VAL A 778 25.10 -24.97 0.19
CA VAL A 778 23.83 -25.02 0.93
C VAL A 778 22.95 -26.08 0.27
N SER A 779 22.61 -27.12 1.03
CA SER A 779 21.76 -28.20 0.53
C SER A 779 20.28 -27.78 0.57
N ALA A 780 19.43 -28.45 -0.23
CA ALA A 780 17.98 -28.25 -0.15
C ALA A 780 17.46 -28.49 1.28
N ALA A 781 18.06 -29.43 2.01
CA ALA A 781 17.71 -29.70 3.40
C ALA A 781 18.05 -28.55 4.35
N ASP A 782 19.12 -27.79 4.09
CA ASP A 782 19.50 -26.64 4.92
C ASP A 782 18.52 -25.47 4.72
N VAL A 783 18.07 -25.25 3.47
CA VAL A 783 17.02 -24.26 3.15
C VAL A 783 15.68 -24.67 3.75
N ASP A 784 15.30 -25.93 3.59
CA ASP A 784 14.04 -26.45 4.12
C ASP A 784 14.03 -26.34 5.66
N THR A 785 15.14 -26.64 6.33
CA THR A 785 15.27 -26.52 7.81
C THR A 785 15.13 -25.07 8.29
N ALA A 786 15.69 -24.10 7.57
CA ALA A 786 15.58 -22.70 7.94
C ALA A 786 14.18 -22.14 7.64
N THR A 787 13.61 -22.52 6.49
CA THR A 787 12.27 -22.09 6.05
C THR A 787 11.16 -22.65 6.91
N GLU A 788 11.33 -23.87 7.46
CA GLU A 788 10.36 -24.54 8.34
C GLU A 788 10.06 -23.72 9.61
N SER A 789 11.00 -22.88 10.05
CA SER A 789 10.81 -22.02 11.23
C SER A 789 10.04 -20.71 10.97
N VAL A 790 9.77 -20.37 9.70
CA VAL A 790 9.27 -19.06 9.26
C VAL A 790 8.00 -19.18 8.40
N SER A 791 7.85 -20.29 7.68
CA SER A 791 6.64 -20.58 6.90
C SER A 791 5.42 -20.74 7.81
N PRO A 792 4.21 -20.35 7.36
CA PRO A 792 3.00 -20.57 8.13
C PRO A 792 2.82 -22.06 8.40
N ALA A 793 2.57 -22.43 9.66
CA ALA A 793 2.44 -23.84 10.06
C ALA A 793 1.31 -24.59 9.34
N ILE A 794 0.32 -23.86 8.82
CA ILE A 794 -0.76 -24.30 7.94
C ILE A 794 -0.80 -23.38 6.72
N GLU A 795 -0.67 -23.96 5.53
CA GLU A 795 -0.74 -23.22 4.27
C GLU A 795 -2.03 -22.38 4.13
N PRO A 796 -1.97 -21.13 3.61
CA PRO A 796 -3.12 -20.22 3.58
C PRO A 796 -4.37 -20.78 2.89
N ASP A 797 -4.19 -21.52 1.79
CA ASP A 797 -5.31 -22.16 1.08
C ASP A 797 -5.93 -23.31 1.88
N LEU A 798 -5.11 -24.08 2.59
CA LEU A 798 -5.58 -25.14 3.48
C LEU A 798 -6.29 -24.54 4.69
N MET A 799 -5.76 -23.46 5.28
CA MET A 799 -6.40 -22.70 6.36
C MET A 799 -7.77 -22.17 5.94
N ARG A 800 -7.87 -21.56 4.75
CA ARG A 800 -9.14 -21.06 4.20
C ARG A 800 -10.17 -22.17 4.05
N LYS A 801 -9.75 -23.34 3.54
CA LYS A 801 -10.61 -24.53 3.42
C LYS A 801 -10.99 -25.11 4.78
N TYR A 802 -10.07 -25.13 5.74
CA TYR A 802 -10.31 -25.56 7.11
C TYR A 802 -11.39 -24.73 7.78
N ILE A 803 -11.28 -23.39 7.72
CA ILE A 803 -12.28 -22.48 8.25
C ILE A 803 -13.65 -22.73 7.60
N ALA A 804 -13.70 -22.87 6.27
CA ALA A 804 -14.94 -23.14 5.55
C ALA A 804 -15.57 -24.50 5.92
N TYR A 805 -14.73 -25.53 6.11
CA TYR A 805 -15.16 -26.87 6.51
C TYR A 805 -15.72 -26.90 7.94
N ALA A 806 -15.00 -26.29 8.88
CA ALA A 806 -15.41 -26.20 10.28
C ALA A 806 -16.76 -25.48 10.42
N ARG A 807 -16.95 -24.35 9.74
CA ARG A 807 -18.20 -23.56 9.78
C ARG A 807 -19.41 -24.28 9.21
N SER A 808 -19.21 -25.18 8.25
CA SER A 808 -20.29 -25.91 7.57
C SER A 808 -20.64 -27.25 8.23
N THR A 809 -19.69 -27.85 8.96
CA THR A 809 -19.82 -29.22 9.47
C THR A 809 -20.05 -29.26 10.98
N CYS A 810 -19.48 -28.32 11.74
CA CYS A 810 -19.43 -28.38 13.20
C CYS A 810 -20.35 -27.35 13.88
N PHE A 811 -21.21 -27.84 14.78
CA PHE A 811 -22.22 -27.04 15.50
C PHE A 811 -22.18 -27.36 17.00
N PRO A 812 -21.14 -26.90 17.72
CA PRO A 812 -20.89 -27.29 19.09
C PRO A 812 -22.00 -26.90 20.06
N THR A 813 -22.18 -27.74 21.08
CA THR A 813 -23.11 -27.49 22.19
C THR A 813 -22.35 -27.42 23.52
N MET A 814 -22.77 -26.50 24.39
CA MET A 814 -22.09 -26.27 25.67
C MET A 814 -22.28 -27.46 26.62
N THR A 815 -21.20 -27.89 27.27
CA THR A 815 -21.28 -28.87 28.37
C THR A 815 -21.65 -28.19 29.69
N ASP A 816 -22.28 -28.91 30.62
CA ASP A 816 -22.66 -28.38 31.94
C ASP A 816 -21.45 -27.83 32.72
N ALA A 817 -20.26 -28.42 32.50
CA ALA A 817 -19.01 -28.00 33.11
C ALA A 817 -18.53 -26.65 32.54
N ALA A 818 -18.48 -26.52 31.21
CA ALA A 818 -18.12 -25.26 30.54
C ALA A 818 -19.12 -24.14 30.86
N GLU A 819 -20.43 -24.44 30.86
CA GLU A 819 -21.48 -23.49 31.23
C GLU A 819 -21.29 -23.00 32.67
N SER A 820 -21.01 -23.91 33.61
CA SER A 820 -20.74 -23.55 35.00
C SER A 820 -19.50 -22.66 35.12
N ARG A 821 -18.42 -22.98 34.40
CA ARG A 821 -17.18 -22.20 34.42
C ARG A 821 -17.37 -20.77 33.91
N ILE A 822 -18.09 -20.60 32.80
CA ILE A 822 -18.42 -19.29 32.22
C ILE A 822 -19.34 -18.50 33.16
N ARG A 823 -20.37 -19.16 33.72
CA ARG A 823 -21.29 -18.55 34.68
C ARG A 823 -20.54 -18.05 35.91
N ASP A 824 -19.67 -18.88 36.48
CA ASP A 824 -18.93 -18.55 37.70
C ASP A 824 -18.01 -17.35 37.45
N PHE A 825 -17.27 -17.34 36.33
CA PHE A 825 -16.48 -16.16 35.92
C PHE A 825 -17.33 -14.89 35.78
N TYR A 826 -18.47 -14.97 35.09
CA TYR A 826 -19.35 -13.82 34.92
C TYR A 826 -19.91 -13.30 36.26
N VAL A 827 -20.29 -14.20 37.16
CA VAL A 827 -20.76 -13.84 38.51
C VAL A 827 -19.64 -13.19 39.32
N ASP A 828 -18.42 -13.74 39.27
CA ASP A 828 -17.25 -13.19 39.98
C ASP A 828 -16.89 -11.81 39.47
N LEU A 829 -16.85 -11.62 38.15
CA LEU A 829 -16.62 -10.34 37.50
C LEU A 829 -17.69 -9.32 37.88
N ARG A 830 -18.95 -9.76 38.03
CA ARG A 830 -20.06 -8.91 38.47
C ARG A 830 -19.99 -8.57 39.96
N ALA A 831 -19.52 -9.51 40.79
CA ALA A 831 -19.39 -9.32 42.23
C ALA A 831 -18.30 -8.29 42.57
N GLN A 832 -17.23 -8.22 41.77
CA GLN A 832 -16.18 -7.20 41.87
C GLN A 832 -16.72 -5.76 41.68
N GLY A 833 -17.87 -5.58 41.02
CA GLY A 833 -18.56 -4.29 40.86
C GLY A 833 -19.66 -3.98 41.90
N THR A 834 -19.83 -4.79 42.95
CA THR A 834 -20.90 -4.58 43.97
C THR A 834 -20.39 -3.96 45.27
N GLY A 835 -20.18 -2.64 45.25
CA GLY A 835 -19.94 -1.78 46.43
C GLY A 835 -20.77 -0.50 46.32
N GLU A 836 -21.09 0.17 47.44
CA GLU A 836 -21.85 1.45 47.47
C GLU A 836 -21.17 2.58 46.66
N ASP A 837 -19.90 2.36 46.29
CA ASP A 837 -18.99 3.27 45.56
C ASP A 837 -18.25 2.55 44.40
N SER A 838 -18.70 1.37 43.97
CA SER A 838 -18.05 0.56 42.94
C SER A 838 -18.71 0.72 41.56
N PRO A 839 -17.93 0.70 40.47
CA PRO A 839 -18.41 0.91 39.10
C PRO A 839 -19.44 -0.15 38.67
N VAL A 840 -20.31 0.25 37.73
CA VAL A 840 -21.49 -0.53 37.29
C VAL A 840 -21.06 -1.83 36.59
N PRO A 841 -21.79 -2.95 36.72
CA PRO A 841 -21.26 -4.26 36.35
C PRO A 841 -21.22 -4.50 34.83
N VAL A 842 -20.20 -5.25 34.40
CA VAL A 842 -20.02 -5.80 33.04
C VAL A 842 -21.33 -6.25 32.40
N THR A 843 -21.58 -5.77 31.17
CA THR A 843 -22.84 -6.02 30.45
C THR A 843 -23.00 -7.49 30.05
N ALA A 844 -24.25 -7.95 29.97
CA ALA A 844 -24.58 -9.30 29.50
C ALA A 844 -24.07 -9.61 28.07
N ARG A 845 -23.69 -8.58 27.29
CA ARG A 845 -23.08 -8.74 25.96
C ARG A 845 -21.71 -9.44 26.03
N LYS A 846 -20.91 -9.20 27.07
CA LYS A 846 -19.61 -9.87 27.23
C LYS A 846 -19.77 -11.37 27.52
N LEU A 847 -20.84 -11.76 28.23
CA LEU A 847 -21.20 -13.17 28.38
C LEU A 847 -21.49 -13.82 27.02
N GLU A 848 -22.20 -13.13 26.13
CA GLU A 848 -22.45 -13.63 24.77
C GLU A 848 -21.16 -13.75 23.95
N ALA A 849 -20.23 -12.81 24.09
CA ALA A 849 -18.91 -12.87 23.45
C ALA A 849 -18.10 -14.10 23.89
N ILE A 850 -18.06 -14.39 25.20
CA ILE A 850 -17.39 -15.59 25.75
C ILE A 850 -17.99 -16.85 25.14
N VAL A 851 -19.32 -16.94 25.08
CA VAL A 851 -20.01 -18.11 24.49
C VAL A 851 -19.66 -18.27 23.01
N ARG A 852 -19.64 -17.18 22.22
CA ARG A 852 -19.26 -17.22 20.79
C ARG A 852 -17.82 -17.68 20.59
N LEU A 853 -16.89 -17.16 21.39
CA LEU A 853 -15.47 -17.53 21.34
C LEU A 853 -15.26 -18.99 21.76
N ALA A 854 -15.96 -19.48 22.79
CA ALA A 854 -15.86 -20.87 23.22
C ALA A 854 -16.42 -21.83 22.16
N GLU A 855 -17.53 -21.47 21.51
CA GLU A 855 -18.06 -22.22 20.36
C GLU A 855 -17.10 -22.20 19.16
N ALA A 856 -16.49 -21.06 18.86
CA ALA A 856 -15.46 -20.96 17.81
C ALA A 856 -14.22 -21.80 18.15
N SER A 857 -13.81 -21.84 19.42
CA SER A 857 -12.70 -22.67 19.91
C SER A 857 -13.00 -24.16 19.72
N ALA A 858 -14.22 -24.62 20.04
CA ALA A 858 -14.62 -26.00 19.80
C ALA A 858 -14.64 -26.35 18.30
N ARG A 859 -15.02 -25.39 17.44
CA ARG A 859 -15.00 -25.56 15.97
C ARG A 859 -13.60 -25.72 15.40
N VAL A 860 -12.59 -25.07 15.98
CA VAL A 860 -11.19 -25.30 15.61
C VAL A 860 -10.89 -26.80 15.71
N ARG A 861 -11.22 -27.44 16.83
CA ARG A 861 -11.02 -28.89 17.03
C ARG A 861 -12.06 -29.78 16.34
N LEU A 862 -12.92 -29.21 15.48
CA LEU A 862 -14.07 -29.89 14.87
C LEU A 862 -14.95 -30.66 15.88
N SER A 863 -15.02 -30.17 17.11
CA SER A 863 -15.72 -30.82 18.21
C SER A 863 -17.17 -30.37 18.30
N ASP A 864 -18.11 -31.31 18.40
CA ASP A 864 -19.54 -31.02 18.57
C ASP A 864 -19.91 -30.62 20.03
N THR A 865 -18.94 -30.55 20.94
CA THR A 865 -19.12 -30.10 22.32
C THR A 865 -18.11 -29.02 22.70
N VAL A 866 -18.57 -28.00 23.43
CA VAL A 866 -17.69 -27.01 24.05
C VAL A 866 -17.24 -27.56 25.41
N GLU A 867 -15.95 -27.85 25.50
CA GLU A 867 -15.33 -28.39 26.71
C GLU A 867 -14.87 -27.26 27.64
N THR A 868 -14.46 -27.62 28.86
CA THR A 868 -14.01 -26.62 29.85
C THR A 868 -12.77 -25.86 29.37
N GLU A 869 -11.88 -26.50 28.63
CA GLU A 869 -10.68 -25.86 28.05
C GLU A 869 -11.03 -24.79 27.01
N ASP A 870 -12.08 -25.00 26.19
CA ASP A 870 -12.55 -24.01 25.22
C ASP A 870 -13.12 -22.77 25.93
N ALA A 871 -13.83 -23.01 27.04
CA ALA A 871 -14.29 -21.93 27.90
C ALA A 871 -13.13 -21.17 28.54
N GLU A 872 -12.09 -21.85 29.03
CA GLU A 872 -10.91 -21.21 29.61
C GLU A 872 -10.17 -20.33 28.59
N ARG A 873 -9.92 -20.81 27.36
CA ARG A 873 -9.30 -19.97 26.30
C ARG A 873 -10.14 -18.73 26.00
N ALA A 874 -11.46 -18.87 25.89
CA ALA A 874 -12.36 -17.76 25.65
C ALA A 874 -12.36 -16.74 26.82
N LEU A 875 -12.30 -17.24 28.06
CA LEU A 875 -12.20 -16.41 29.25
C LEU A 875 -10.87 -15.66 29.31
N ASP A 876 -9.75 -16.31 28.98
CA ASP A 876 -8.42 -15.70 29.00
C ASP A 876 -8.30 -14.57 27.96
N ILE A 877 -8.84 -14.76 26.75
CA ILE A 877 -8.90 -13.72 25.71
C ILE A 877 -9.71 -12.52 26.21
N VAL A 878 -10.91 -12.77 26.74
CA VAL A 878 -11.80 -11.70 27.21
C VAL A 878 -11.22 -10.97 28.43
N ASP A 879 -10.61 -11.70 29.37
CA ASP A 879 -9.95 -11.14 30.55
C ASP A 879 -8.75 -10.26 30.16
N THR A 880 -7.95 -10.69 29.18
CA THR A 880 -6.82 -9.89 28.64
C THR A 880 -7.32 -8.58 28.03
N THR A 881 -8.32 -8.65 27.15
CA THR A 881 -8.97 -7.48 26.55
C THR A 881 -9.55 -6.54 27.62
N LEU A 882 -10.23 -7.08 28.64
CA LEU A 882 -10.83 -6.26 29.69
C LEU A 882 -9.77 -5.56 30.55
N LYS A 883 -8.63 -6.21 30.78
CA LYS A 883 -7.49 -5.63 31.48
C LYS A 883 -6.82 -4.51 30.67
N GLU A 884 -6.63 -4.70 29.36
CA GLU A 884 -6.01 -3.69 28.50
C GLU A 884 -6.82 -2.38 28.43
N ILE A 885 -8.15 -2.47 28.33
CA ILE A 885 -9.00 -1.28 28.12
C ILE A 885 -9.52 -0.71 29.45
N GLY A 886 -9.88 -1.60 30.37
CA GLY A 886 -10.59 -1.27 31.61
C GLY A 886 -9.67 -1.08 32.80
N MET A 887 -8.35 -1.11 32.64
CA MET A 887 -7.45 -0.73 33.72
C MET A 887 -7.47 0.78 33.91
N ASP A 888 -7.67 1.19 35.16
CA ASP A 888 -7.39 2.54 35.60
C ASP A 888 -5.86 2.76 35.58
N PRO A 889 -5.35 3.74 34.82
CA PRO A 889 -3.91 4.02 34.72
C PRO A 889 -3.26 4.36 36.07
N GLU A 890 -4.03 4.85 37.04
CA GLU A 890 -3.50 5.29 38.33
C GLU A 890 -3.48 4.19 39.38
N THR A 891 -4.55 3.39 39.45
CA THR A 891 -4.68 2.34 40.47
C THR A 891 -4.17 0.99 39.98
N GLY A 892 -4.02 0.81 38.66
CA GLY A 892 -3.74 -0.48 38.03
C GLY A 892 -4.85 -1.51 38.27
N GLN A 893 -6.01 -1.07 38.75
CA GLN A 893 -7.17 -1.92 39.00
C GLN A 893 -8.17 -1.80 37.86
N TYR A 894 -8.94 -2.86 37.66
CA TYR A 894 -10.02 -2.85 36.70
C TYR A 894 -11.16 -1.93 37.17
N ASP A 895 -11.52 -0.97 36.33
CA ASP A 895 -12.63 -0.04 36.51
C ASP A 895 -13.57 -0.14 35.30
N ALA A 896 -14.77 -0.67 35.53
CA ALA A 896 -15.77 -0.88 34.48
C ALA A 896 -16.32 0.44 33.89
N ASP A 897 -16.24 1.56 34.62
CA ASP A 897 -16.74 2.85 34.15
C ASP A 897 -15.91 3.41 32.97
N VAL A 898 -14.67 2.94 32.81
CA VAL A 898 -13.79 3.29 31.68
C VAL A 898 -14.39 2.88 30.34
N ILE A 899 -15.08 1.73 30.27
CA ILE A 899 -15.60 1.19 29.01
C ILE A 899 -16.95 1.83 28.66
N GLU A 900 -17.78 2.17 29.65
CA GLU A 900 -19.11 2.74 29.43
C GLU A 900 -19.11 4.27 29.32
N THR A 901 -18.33 4.93 30.17
CA THR A 901 -18.27 6.40 30.25
C THR A 901 -16.99 6.99 29.66
N GLY A 902 -16.06 6.13 29.25
CA GLY A 902 -14.73 6.51 28.79
C GLY A 902 -13.77 6.81 29.94
N GLN A 903 -14.23 7.42 31.04
CA GLN A 903 -13.41 7.91 32.15
C GLN A 903 -13.36 6.96 33.36
N SER A 904 -12.18 6.82 33.98
CA SER A 904 -12.05 6.10 35.26
C SER A 904 -12.62 6.91 36.43
N LYS A 905 -12.89 6.25 37.56
CA LYS A 905 -13.32 6.91 38.80
C LYS A 905 -12.26 7.86 39.34
N SER A 906 -11.00 7.43 39.35
CA SER A 906 -9.84 8.25 39.74
C SER A 906 -9.76 9.52 38.90
N GLN A 907 -9.89 9.40 37.57
CA GLN A 907 -9.93 10.53 36.64
C GLN A 907 -11.12 11.46 36.90
N ARG A 908 -12.34 10.92 37.10
CA ARG A 908 -13.53 11.75 37.39
C ARG A 908 -13.39 12.52 38.70
N ASP A 909 -12.86 11.89 39.74
CA ASP A 909 -12.63 12.55 41.02
C ASP A 909 -11.49 13.58 40.91
N ARG A 910 -10.47 13.33 40.08
CA ARG A 910 -9.40 14.29 39.74
C ARG A 910 -9.93 15.53 39.02
N ILE A 911 -10.67 15.33 37.92
CA ILE A 911 -11.30 16.42 37.16
C ILE A 911 -12.20 17.26 38.06
N ARG A 912 -12.98 16.61 38.94
CA ARG A 912 -13.81 17.30 39.92
C ARG A 912 -12.95 18.13 40.89
N SER A 913 -11.89 17.54 41.43
CA SER A 913 -11.00 18.21 42.38
C SER A 913 -10.30 19.43 41.77
N ILE A 914 -9.83 19.32 40.52
CA ILE A 914 -9.22 20.46 39.80
C ILE A 914 -10.26 21.55 39.53
N LYS A 915 -11.46 21.20 39.06
CA LYS A 915 -12.53 22.19 38.84
C LYS A 915 -12.93 22.92 40.13
N GLU A 916 -13.06 22.18 41.23
CA GLU A 916 -13.33 22.77 42.54
C GLU A 916 -12.18 23.70 42.96
N LEU A 917 -10.93 23.29 42.76
CA LEU A 917 -9.74 24.08 43.08
C LEU A 917 -9.64 25.36 42.23
N ILE A 918 -9.92 25.29 40.92
CA ILE A 918 -9.99 26.46 40.04
C ILE A 918 -11.11 27.40 40.50
N SER A 919 -12.28 26.86 40.89
CA SER A 919 -13.41 27.69 41.35
C SER A 919 -13.19 28.33 42.72
N GLU A 920 -12.45 27.67 43.62
CA GLU A 920 -12.03 28.26 44.89
C GLU A 920 -11.03 29.41 44.68
N ILE A 921 -10.02 29.20 43.83
CA ILE A 921 -8.99 30.21 43.56
C ILE A 921 -9.57 31.36 42.74
N GLU A 922 -10.44 31.13 41.76
CA GLU A 922 -11.05 32.22 40.97
C GLU A 922 -11.90 33.16 41.86
N ALA A 923 -12.41 32.68 43.00
CA ALA A 923 -13.12 33.50 43.97
C ALA A 923 -12.18 34.37 44.83
N GLU A 924 -10.90 34.03 44.91
CA GLU A 924 -9.86 34.79 45.63
C GLU A 924 -9.22 35.89 44.76
N PHE A 925 -9.28 35.78 43.43
CA PHE A 925 -8.60 36.66 42.48
C PHE A 925 -9.54 37.31 41.45
N ASP A 926 -9.52 38.65 41.35
CA ASP A 926 -10.44 39.42 40.49
C ASP A 926 -10.28 39.12 38.98
N GLU A 927 -9.11 38.65 38.52
CA GLU A 927 -8.79 38.39 37.10
C GLU A 927 -9.01 36.92 36.69
N GLY A 928 -9.30 36.02 37.64
CA GLY A 928 -9.37 34.57 37.43
C GLY A 928 -8.30 33.84 38.26
N ALA A 929 -8.34 32.50 38.30
CA ALA A 929 -7.39 31.69 39.05
C ALA A 929 -6.00 31.66 38.36
N PRO A 930 -4.92 32.15 38.98
CA PRO A 930 -3.58 32.08 38.38
C PRO A 930 -3.12 30.63 38.20
N ILE A 931 -2.61 30.26 37.02
CA ILE A 931 -2.20 28.87 36.70
C ILE A 931 -1.16 28.37 37.70
N ASP A 932 -0.14 29.15 38.02
CA ASP A 932 0.90 28.76 38.99
C ASP A 932 0.35 28.48 40.40
N GLU A 933 -0.69 29.19 40.84
CA GLU A 933 -1.32 28.97 42.14
C GLU A 933 -2.20 27.71 42.13
N VAL A 934 -2.90 27.47 41.02
CA VAL A 934 -3.66 26.22 40.79
C VAL A 934 -2.72 25.01 40.83
N LEU A 935 -1.56 25.09 40.17
CA LEU A 935 -0.56 24.03 40.16
C LEU A 935 0.09 23.83 41.54
N ALA A 936 0.37 24.91 42.27
CA ALA A 936 0.94 24.81 43.61
C ALA A 936 -0.04 24.17 44.62
N ARG A 937 -1.33 24.53 44.58
CA ARG A 937 -2.34 23.91 45.46
C ARG A 937 -2.75 22.51 45.01
N ALA A 938 -2.61 22.19 43.72
CA ALA A 938 -2.75 20.83 43.21
C ALA A 938 -1.73 19.86 43.85
N GLU A 939 -0.48 20.29 44.06
CA GLU A 939 0.51 19.47 44.78
C GLU A 939 0.10 19.23 46.25
N GLU A 940 -0.65 20.15 46.88
CA GLU A 940 -1.15 19.98 48.26
C GLU A 940 -2.23 18.90 48.39
N ILE A 941 -2.93 18.56 47.30
CA ILE A 941 -3.93 17.48 47.23
C ILE A 941 -3.36 16.17 46.66
N ASP A 942 -2.03 16.01 46.68
CA ASP A 942 -1.29 14.82 46.22
C ASP A 942 -1.42 14.55 44.71
N MET A 943 -1.64 15.62 43.92
CA MET A 943 -1.70 15.54 42.46
C MET A 943 -0.40 16.09 41.86
N ASP A 944 0.29 15.27 41.06
CA ASP A 944 1.55 15.67 40.41
C ASP A 944 1.34 16.87 39.49
N ARG A 945 2.31 17.80 39.47
CA ARG A 945 2.25 19.03 38.67
C ARG A 945 2.03 18.74 37.19
N SER A 946 2.71 17.74 36.62
CA SER A 946 2.55 17.41 35.20
C SER A 946 1.14 16.90 34.88
N LYS A 947 0.53 16.15 35.80
CA LYS A 947 -0.86 15.69 35.69
C LYS A 947 -1.87 16.83 35.83
N ALA A 948 -1.59 17.78 36.73
CA ALA A 948 -2.43 18.95 36.93
C ALA A 948 -2.46 19.84 35.68
N GLU A 949 -1.29 20.09 35.07
CA GLU A 949 -1.14 20.84 33.81
C GLU A 949 -1.94 20.16 32.69
N HIS A 950 -1.79 18.84 32.53
CA HIS A 950 -2.49 18.05 31.52
C HIS A 950 -4.03 18.18 31.62
N GLU A 951 -4.58 18.05 32.83
CA GLU A 951 -6.04 18.17 33.04
C GLU A 951 -6.56 19.59 32.80
N ILE A 952 -5.79 20.62 33.16
CA ILE A 952 -6.15 22.02 32.89
C ILE A 952 -6.24 22.26 31.38
N ASP A 953 -5.27 21.78 30.61
CA ASP A 953 -5.27 21.92 29.16
C ASP A 953 -6.45 21.19 28.52
N LYS A 954 -6.82 20.02 29.03
CA LYS A 954 -8.00 19.29 28.59
C LYS A 954 -9.30 20.03 28.88
N LEU A 955 -9.45 20.57 30.09
CA LEU A 955 -10.62 21.39 30.48
C LEU A 955 -10.75 22.65 29.61
N LYS A 956 -9.63 23.22 29.17
CA LYS A 956 -9.60 24.32 28.19
C LYS A 956 -10.09 23.88 26.81
N GLN A 957 -9.65 22.72 26.32
CA GLN A 957 -10.09 22.18 25.03
C GLN A 957 -11.59 21.85 25.01
N GLN A 958 -12.12 21.30 26.12
CA GLN A 958 -13.55 20.99 26.26
C GLN A 958 -14.43 22.24 26.47
N GLY A 959 -13.83 23.40 26.70
CA GLY A 959 -14.53 24.66 26.95
C GLY A 959 -15.20 24.73 28.33
N GLU A 960 -14.83 23.84 29.25
CA GLU A 960 -15.31 23.84 30.64
C GLU A 960 -14.50 24.80 31.52
N VAL A 961 -13.30 25.15 31.08
CA VAL A 961 -12.44 26.20 31.62
C VAL A 961 -11.98 27.08 30.45
N TYR A 962 -11.82 28.37 30.65
CA TYR A 962 -11.26 29.27 29.63
C TYR A 962 -10.28 30.27 30.24
N GLU A 963 -9.42 30.84 29.39
CA GLU A 963 -8.35 31.77 29.79
C GLU A 963 -8.74 33.22 29.40
N PRO A 964 -9.38 34.01 30.28
CA PRO A 964 -9.75 35.40 29.98
C PRO A 964 -8.56 36.34 29.78
N THR A 965 -7.46 36.08 30.50
CA THR A 965 -6.20 36.82 30.50
C THR A 965 -5.05 35.84 30.59
N THR A 966 -3.92 36.15 29.96
CA THR A 966 -2.72 35.29 29.95
C THR A 966 -2.39 34.79 31.36
N GLU A 967 -2.24 33.48 31.51
CA GLU A 967 -1.92 32.76 32.76
C GLU A 967 -3.03 32.76 33.84
N HIS A 968 -4.28 33.08 33.51
CA HIS A 968 -5.41 33.05 34.44
C HIS A 968 -6.58 32.22 33.90
N LEU A 969 -7.13 31.31 34.72
CA LEU A 969 -8.21 30.40 34.37
C LEU A 969 -9.55 30.84 34.98
N ARG A 970 -10.66 30.55 34.30
CA ARG A 970 -12.01 30.65 34.85
C ARG A 970 -12.85 29.46 34.44
N THR A 971 -13.73 29.01 35.34
CA THR A 971 -14.74 28.00 35.01
C THR A 971 -15.88 28.63 34.19
N THR A 972 -16.46 27.85 33.27
CA THR A 972 -17.49 28.33 32.31
C THR A 972 -18.92 28.25 32.82
#